data_AF-A0A1W9RBH1-F1
#
_entry.id   AF-A0A1W9RBH1-F1
#
_cell.length_a   1.000
_cell.length_b   1.000
_cell.length_c   1.000
_cell.angle_alpha   90.00
_cell.angle_beta   90.00
_cell.angle_gamma   90.00
#
_symmetry.space_group_name_H-M   'P 1'
#
loop_
_entity.id
_entity.type
_entity.pdbx_description
1 polymer ?
#
loop_
_entity_poly.entity_id
_entity_poly.type
_entity_poly.pdbx_seq_one_letter_code
_entity_poly.pdbx_strand_id
1 'polypeptide(L)'
;MRKVKVSYRLDKEGKFIIENYNQAPPFSNFLPGISGLWGIPLWVFYVNRGQGVVSFGIKDKNHALLEFLPANKAYQSAPLLGYRTFVKINNRTYYEPFQLTPQYSRKERMVITSFDFTIEEENRLLGLGFKVRYFTLPNLEFAGLVRVVKIKNISSKRLDIKIIDGLPQIVPFGCRDLFLKNLGRTVEAWKRCEIRKKAAIFKLVVDPQDTADTCYIQGTNFAYALVEREESKIIHPSLIIDPQKVFGVDTSLRLPWEFLKREFTSPFPRKVVGKTPCAFFFWEEKLVPKGEVTLYSIFGSVADGENLDSHLKKINVPFIKEKEEENKRIIEGIKSDTLCVSSSEELNHYIKCTYLDNVLRGGYPYKFNNDKVYYLFSRKHGDLERDYNKFKLLPSYFSEGEVNFRDVNQNRRIDLFFNPCLQEKNIVYFLNLLRIDGYNPLRIEGEKFFFRSEEKIKNMLEKLGVKEDSLLSSFMKRGFYLGEIFTFLEKRGVEIRDKKGFLNLILTEAEREPVACFGEGWWIDHWRYCLDLIESYLYFYPDKLKELFWDKKFMFWDDEYKVRKREDRYVLKGDKVYQLNSVEMVEEKKELIMRRERFKNFLRTEEDKIYKTTLVVKLLSLVLNKVATIDPSGIGIEMEADKPGWCDSLNGLPSLFGSSLCETLELKRACLFIIKAMESVKKEKEVKLELPAELYEFFVGLEELLKLYFSWREEDRDYLWWGKAGSLKERFREKTFFSLNGEEVEIERDRLINFLRNLIERLNVGIKKAKDENTGLYPTYFWYEVKEYQIQEGKIHPLRFFRNNLPLFLEVFVHLLRVEEDKDIYPRVRKSPLFDNKLKMYKLNECLQTQPWEIGRSRAFPRGWLENESVWLHMEYKYLLELIKNGLYEKFYQDFFNCVICFLPPEDYGRSILENSSFIVSSVYPDKSLWGKGFIARLSGSTVEMLNIWMIMCLGRTPFFVDEENNLYIKFSPVLKGKLFTKRRKVVTINDTKLEIPPNCFAFKLFSSVLVIYHNPKRKDTFKGRIKIKKIMITKDKEQHTIESSVIPPPWSYKIREMEVERVDVYFE
;
A
#
# COMPACT_ATOMS: atom_id res chain seq x y z
N MET A 1 14.33 0.10 41.58
CA MET A 1 14.04 1.25 40.69
C MET A 1 12.52 1.45 40.64
N ARG A 2 12.00 2.67 40.85
CA ARG A 2 10.55 2.92 40.64
C ARG A 2 10.25 2.77 39.15
N LYS A 3 9.23 1.98 38.80
CA LYS A 3 8.80 1.78 37.40
C LYS A 3 8.33 3.13 36.85
N VAL A 4 9.06 3.69 35.89
CA VAL A 4 8.67 4.94 35.21
C VAL A 4 7.40 4.65 34.42
N LYS A 5 6.32 5.39 34.68
CA LYS A 5 5.04 5.20 33.99
C LYS A 5 5.15 5.78 32.57
N VAL A 6 4.93 4.94 31.57
CA VAL A 6 4.70 5.35 30.18
C VAL A 6 3.25 5.79 30.05
N SER A 7 2.99 6.87 29.32
CA SER A 7 1.63 7.31 29.01
C SER A 7 1.53 7.79 27.56
N TYR A 8 0.37 7.54 26.96
CA TYR A 8 0.08 7.88 25.58
C TYR A 8 -1.01 8.96 25.53
N ARG A 9 -0.92 9.88 24.57
CA ARG A 9 -1.94 10.92 24.37
C ARG A 9 -2.03 11.35 22.92
N LEU A 10 -3.26 11.58 22.45
CA LEU A 10 -3.54 12.29 21.20
C LEU A 10 -3.96 13.73 21.54
N ASP A 11 -3.32 14.73 20.94
CA ASP A 11 -3.78 16.13 21.06
C ASP A 11 -4.81 16.51 19.98
N LYS A 12 -5.36 17.73 20.08
CA LYS A 12 -6.42 18.19 19.17
C LYS A 12 -5.91 18.39 17.74
N GLU A 13 -4.63 18.72 17.60
CA GLU A 13 -3.93 18.95 16.35
C GLU A 13 -3.53 17.65 15.65
N GLY A 14 -3.76 16.49 16.28
CA GLY A 14 -3.48 15.18 15.70
C GLY A 14 -2.07 14.66 15.97
N LYS A 15 -1.37 15.21 16.96
CA LYS A 15 -0.05 14.73 17.38
C LYS A 15 -0.20 13.60 18.38
N PHE A 16 0.43 12.47 18.09
CA PHE A 16 0.48 11.35 19.02
C PHE A 16 1.73 11.44 19.88
N ILE A 17 1.55 11.46 21.20
CA ILE A 17 2.58 11.74 22.19
C ILE A 17 2.79 10.50 23.06
N ILE A 18 4.04 10.08 23.20
CA ILE A 18 4.48 8.98 24.08
C ILE A 18 5.44 9.56 25.11
N GLU A 19 4.99 9.68 26.35
CA GLU A 19 5.82 10.09 27.49
C GLU A 19 6.69 8.91 27.94
N ASN A 20 7.96 9.18 28.24
CA ASN A 20 8.99 8.21 28.59
C ASN A 20 9.14 7.10 27.52
N TYR A 21 9.15 7.49 26.23
CA TYR A 21 9.11 6.57 25.09
C TYR A 21 10.19 5.48 25.09
N ASN A 22 11.40 5.74 25.61
CA ASN A 22 12.46 4.74 25.69
C ASN A 22 12.09 3.55 26.61
N GLN A 23 11.18 3.76 27.56
CA GLN A 23 10.64 2.73 28.46
C GLN A 23 9.39 2.03 27.89
N ALA A 24 8.82 2.55 26.80
CA ALA A 24 7.67 1.93 26.14
C ALA A 24 8.08 0.63 25.42
N PRO A 25 7.14 -0.32 25.23
CA PRO A 25 7.37 -1.49 24.38
C PRO A 25 7.97 -1.09 23.03
N PRO A 26 8.93 -1.85 22.50
CA PRO A 26 9.61 -1.47 21.27
C PRO A 26 8.63 -1.46 20.08
N PHE A 27 8.74 -0.45 19.22
CA PHE A 27 8.06 -0.41 17.93
C PHE A 27 8.95 0.29 16.89
N SER A 28 8.69 0.00 15.62
CA SER A 28 9.30 0.71 14.49
C SER A 28 8.24 1.40 13.64
N ASN A 29 8.63 2.47 12.96
CA ASN A 29 7.79 3.20 12.02
C ASN A 29 8.68 3.93 10.99
N PHE A 30 8.09 4.68 10.06
CA PHE A 30 8.80 5.41 9.01
C PHE A 30 8.11 6.72 8.64
N LEU A 31 8.90 7.67 8.12
CA LEU A 31 8.36 8.86 7.46
C LEU A 31 7.83 8.49 6.05
N PRO A 32 6.78 9.15 5.54
CA PRO A 32 6.09 8.74 4.30
C PRO A 32 6.98 8.54 3.07
N GLY A 33 8.10 9.28 2.96
CA GLY A 33 8.95 9.28 1.78
C GLY A 33 8.34 10.03 0.59
N ILE A 34 7.41 10.95 0.85
CA ILE A 34 6.83 11.87 -0.13
C ILE A 34 7.71 13.13 -0.14
N SER A 35 8.29 13.44 -1.30
CA SER A 35 9.17 14.61 -1.48
C SER A 35 8.61 15.62 -2.46
N GLY A 36 7.31 15.60 -2.77
CA GLY A 36 6.69 16.47 -3.77
C GLY A 36 6.95 16.02 -5.22
N LEU A 37 6.45 16.79 -6.18
CA LEU A 37 6.50 16.45 -7.61
C LEU A 37 7.93 16.48 -8.17
N TRP A 38 8.72 17.45 -7.70
CA TRP A 38 10.07 17.74 -8.19
C TRP A 38 11.14 17.30 -7.19
N GLY A 39 10.79 16.41 -6.26
CA GLY A 39 11.69 15.94 -5.22
C GLY A 39 12.11 14.51 -5.42
N ILE A 40 13.37 14.22 -5.08
CA ILE A 40 13.87 12.85 -4.99
C ILE A 40 13.48 12.25 -3.63
N PRO A 41 12.73 11.13 -3.58
CA PRO A 41 12.24 10.55 -2.34
C PRO A 41 13.35 9.94 -1.49
N LEU A 42 13.18 10.02 -0.17
CA LEU A 42 14.03 9.39 0.84
C LEU A 42 13.21 8.46 1.72
N TRP A 43 13.65 7.22 1.90
CA TRP A 43 13.06 6.33 2.91
C TRP A 43 13.76 6.54 4.26
N VAL A 44 12.98 6.68 5.34
CA VAL A 44 13.50 6.96 6.69
C VAL A 44 12.77 6.11 7.71
N PHE A 45 13.49 5.20 8.36
CA PHE A 45 12.98 4.32 9.41
C PHE A 45 13.44 4.78 10.80
N TYR A 46 12.52 4.76 11.76
CA TYR A 46 12.78 5.12 13.14
C TYR A 46 12.15 4.13 14.12
N VAL A 47 12.68 4.10 15.33
CA VAL A 47 12.21 3.27 16.45
C VAL A 47 12.05 4.14 17.70
N ASN A 48 11.39 3.63 18.74
CA ASN A 48 11.29 4.32 20.03
C ASN A 48 12.48 4.06 20.96
N ARG A 49 13.70 4.05 20.42
CA ARG A 49 14.94 3.83 21.16
C ARG A 49 15.99 4.88 20.78
N GLY A 50 16.75 5.35 21.76
CA GLY A 50 17.79 6.35 21.55
C GLY A 50 17.20 7.59 20.86
N GLN A 51 17.90 8.17 19.89
CA GLN A 51 17.39 9.36 19.21
C GLN A 51 16.44 9.08 18.02
N GLY A 52 15.90 7.87 17.91
CA GLY A 52 14.81 7.55 16.99
C GLY A 52 15.25 6.95 15.65
N VAL A 53 15.82 7.75 14.75
CA VAL A 53 16.20 7.29 13.40
C VAL A 53 17.34 6.27 13.46
N VAL A 54 17.14 5.13 12.80
CA VAL A 54 18.07 3.97 12.84
C VAL A 54 18.48 3.48 11.46
N SER A 55 17.75 3.85 10.41
CA SER A 55 18.08 3.49 9.03
C SER A 55 17.41 4.44 8.05
N PHE A 56 18.14 4.90 7.03
CA PHE A 56 17.58 5.74 5.97
C PHE A 56 18.43 5.71 4.69
N GLY A 57 17.81 6.02 3.55
CA GLY A 57 18.45 5.94 2.24
C GLY A 57 17.57 6.41 1.08
N ILE A 58 18.10 6.28 -0.14
CA ILE A 58 17.33 6.46 -1.38
C ILE A 58 17.03 5.09 -2.00
N LYS A 59 16.13 5.02 -2.98
CA LYS A 59 15.88 3.82 -3.81
C LYS A 59 15.49 2.56 -3.03
N ASP A 60 16.44 1.83 -2.48
CA ASP A 60 16.25 0.55 -1.80
C ASP A 60 17.38 0.32 -0.78
N LYS A 61 17.44 -0.88 -0.19
CA LYS A 61 18.46 -1.26 0.81
C LYS A 61 19.90 -1.14 0.31
N ASN A 62 20.14 -1.21 -1.00
CA ASN A 62 21.48 -1.09 -1.59
C ASN A 62 21.99 0.35 -1.69
N HIS A 63 21.14 1.33 -1.37
CA HIS A 63 21.46 2.76 -1.47
C HIS A 63 21.17 3.45 -0.13
N ALA A 64 21.53 2.78 0.96
CA ALA A 64 21.44 3.30 2.32
C ALA A 64 22.49 4.39 2.60
N LEU A 65 22.13 5.40 3.39
CA LEU A 65 23.09 6.27 4.07
C LEU A 65 23.40 5.74 5.48
N LEU A 66 22.42 5.10 6.10
CA LEU A 66 22.54 4.38 7.35
C LEU A 66 21.96 2.98 7.15
N GLU A 67 22.76 1.95 7.43
CA GLU A 67 22.50 0.55 7.09
C GLU A 67 21.07 0.10 7.44
N PHE A 68 20.48 -0.73 6.57
CA PHE A 68 19.20 -1.35 6.83
C PHE A 68 19.34 -2.53 7.81
N LEU A 69 18.68 -2.43 8.95
CA LEU A 69 18.62 -3.48 9.96
C LEU A 69 17.17 -3.94 10.19
N PRO A 70 16.89 -5.25 10.33
CA PRO A 70 15.58 -5.71 10.76
C PRO A 70 15.23 -5.18 12.16
N ALA A 71 13.93 -5.09 12.47
CA ALA A 71 13.42 -4.42 13.67
C ALA A 71 14.09 -4.87 14.97
N ASN A 72 14.30 -6.18 15.16
CA ASN A 72 14.97 -6.73 16.33
C ASN A 72 16.39 -6.18 16.54
N LYS A 73 17.18 -6.07 15.47
CA LYS A 73 18.54 -5.49 15.50
C LYS A 73 18.49 -3.97 15.60
N ALA A 74 17.52 -3.34 14.96
CA ALA A 74 17.34 -1.90 14.97
C ALA A 74 17.07 -1.38 16.39
N TYR A 75 16.24 -2.06 17.20
CA TYR A 75 15.98 -1.67 18.59
C TYR A 75 17.24 -1.67 19.46
N GLN A 76 18.16 -2.62 19.20
CA GLN A 76 19.43 -2.74 19.92
C GLN A 76 20.45 -1.70 19.44
N SER A 77 20.46 -1.43 18.13
CA SER A 77 21.49 -0.62 17.48
C SER A 77 21.17 0.87 17.49
N ALA A 78 19.90 1.29 17.58
CA ALA A 78 19.52 2.70 17.52
C ALA A 78 20.24 3.60 18.53
N PRO A 79 20.44 3.21 19.81
CA PRO A 79 21.21 4.02 20.77
C PRO A 79 22.72 4.10 20.46
N LEU A 80 23.27 3.18 19.66
CA LEU A 80 24.71 3.06 19.41
C LEU A 80 25.13 3.54 18.02
N LEU A 81 24.38 3.17 16.98
CA LEU A 81 24.66 3.42 15.57
C LEU A 81 23.73 4.47 14.95
N GLY A 82 22.61 4.80 15.61
CA GLY A 82 21.75 5.92 15.22
C GLY A 82 22.39 7.28 15.53
N TYR A 83 21.62 8.35 15.39
CA TYR A 83 22.10 9.69 15.73
C TYR A 83 22.46 9.80 17.21
N ARG A 84 23.57 10.48 17.51
CA ARG A 84 24.03 10.71 18.88
C ARG A 84 24.46 12.15 19.08
N THR A 85 24.23 12.64 20.30
CA THR A 85 24.59 13.98 20.74
C THR A 85 25.38 13.86 22.03
N PHE A 86 26.60 14.37 22.06
CA PHE A 86 27.46 14.36 23.25
C PHE A 86 27.66 15.79 23.71
N VAL A 87 27.46 16.03 25.01
CA VAL A 87 27.64 17.35 25.63
C VAL A 87 28.68 17.24 26.73
N LYS A 88 29.64 18.15 26.74
CA LYS A 88 30.59 18.34 27.83
C LYS A 88 30.37 19.71 28.46
N ILE A 89 29.92 19.72 29.71
CA ILE A 89 29.53 20.91 30.47
C ILE A 89 30.72 21.37 31.32
N ASN A 90 31.09 22.64 31.18
CA ASN A 90 32.19 23.30 31.90
C ASN A 90 33.50 22.49 31.87
N ASN A 91 33.77 21.78 30.77
CA ASN A 91 34.90 20.85 30.58
C ASN A 91 35.03 19.73 31.63
N ARG A 92 33.99 19.44 32.42
CA ARG A 92 34.03 18.48 33.53
C ARG A 92 32.99 17.37 33.38
N THR A 93 31.74 17.74 33.13
CA THR A 93 30.61 16.80 33.17
C THR A 93 30.24 16.37 31.76
N TYR A 94 30.31 15.07 31.48
CA TYR A 94 29.82 14.48 30.24
C TYR A 94 28.34 14.10 30.37
N TYR A 95 27.60 14.31 29.29
CA TYR A 95 26.22 13.87 29.18
C TYR A 95 25.87 13.47 27.75
N GLU A 96 25.07 12.42 27.63
CA GLU A 96 24.46 11.98 26.38
C GLU A 96 22.94 11.86 26.58
N PRO A 97 22.13 12.78 26.02
CA PRO A 97 20.67 12.72 26.13
C PRO A 97 20.10 11.49 25.41
N PHE A 98 18.89 11.09 25.80
CA PHE A 98 18.07 10.03 25.23
C PHE A 98 18.60 8.59 25.38
N GLN A 99 19.76 8.40 26.01
CA GLN A 99 20.29 7.07 26.34
C GLN A 99 19.57 6.46 27.52
N LEU A 100 19.15 5.19 27.49
CA LEU A 100 18.49 4.55 28.63
C LEU A 100 19.47 4.36 29.82
N THR A 101 19.55 5.33 30.73
CA THR A 101 20.44 5.31 31.90
C THR A 101 19.68 5.62 33.19
N PRO A 102 19.97 4.92 34.31
CA PRO A 102 19.34 5.21 35.60
C PRO A 102 19.94 6.44 36.31
N GLN A 103 21.01 7.04 35.75
CA GLN A 103 21.85 8.02 36.45
C GLN A 103 21.18 9.37 36.71
N TYR A 104 20.21 9.78 35.90
CA TYR A 104 19.55 11.09 36.01
C TYR A 104 18.03 10.96 35.96
N SER A 105 17.34 11.67 36.85
CA SER A 105 15.89 11.87 36.74
C SER A 105 15.59 12.84 35.60
N ARG A 106 14.92 12.34 34.57
CA ARG A 106 14.62 13.08 33.33
C ARG A 106 13.17 12.86 32.91
N LYS A 107 12.69 13.78 32.09
CA LYS A 107 11.40 13.65 31.39
C LYS A 107 11.68 13.56 29.91
N GLU A 108 11.23 12.48 29.29
CA GLU A 108 11.36 12.27 27.85
C GLU A 108 9.98 12.22 27.21
N ARG A 109 9.86 12.70 25.98
CA ARG A 109 8.67 12.42 25.16
C ARG A 109 9.01 12.28 23.69
N MET A 110 8.24 11.46 23.00
CA MET A 110 8.23 11.35 21.54
C MET A 110 6.90 11.88 21.02
N VAL A 111 6.94 12.75 20.02
CA VAL A 111 5.78 13.37 19.37
C VAL A 111 5.82 12.99 17.89
N ILE A 112 4.79 12.28 17.43
CA ILE A 112 4.68 11.74 16.08
C ILE A 112 3.59 12.52 15.33
N THR A 113 3.92 12.96 14.12
CA THR A 113 2.97 13.50 13.15
C THR A 113 3.08 12.73 11.83
N SER A 114 2.26 13.08 10.83
CA SER A 114 2.31 12.44 9.53
C SER A 114 3.54 12.84 8.69
N PHE A 115 4.20 13.96 9.00
CA PHE A 115 5.26 14.55 8.17
C PHE A 115 6.60 14.71 8.88
N ASP A 116 6.62 14.60 10.22
CA ASP A 116 7.81 14.66 11.05
C ASP A 116 7.65 13.78 12.30
N PHE A 117 8.75 13.62 13.03
CA PHE A 117 8.68 13.25 14.43
C PHE A 117 9.71 14.02 15.25
N THR A 118 9.38 14.21 16.52
CA THR A 118 10.17 15.00 17.47
C THR A 118 10.39 14.18 18.75
N ILE A 119 11.59 14.25 19.31
CA ILE A 119 11.88 13.78 20.66
C ILE A 119 12.37 14.92 21.54
N GLU A 120 12.02 14.89 22.81
CA GLU A 120 12.41 15.90 23.78
C GLU A 120 12.89 15.25 25.07
N GLU A 121 13.88 15.86 25.71
CA GLU A 121 14.38 15.47 27.02
C GLU A 121 14.64 16.71 27.88
N GLU A 122 14.17 16.69 29.13
CA GLU A 122 14.56 17.67 30.15
C GLU A 122 15.37 17.00 31.26
N ASN A 123 16.60 17.46 31.48
CA ASN A 123 17.45 17.08 32.60
C ASN A 123 17.62 18.25 33.57
N ARG A 124 16.79 18.28 34.61
CA ARG A 124 16.78 19.37 35.61
C ARG A 124 18.03 19.39 36.49
N LEU A 125 18.70 18.26 36.68
CA LEU A 125 19.93 18.18 37.47
C LEU A 125 21.10 18.86 36.75
N LEU A 126 21.21 18.65 35.44
CA LEU A 126 22.23 19.28 34.61
C LEU A 126 21.84 20.67 34.11
N GLY A 127 20.56 21.05 34.24
CA GLY A 127 20.08 22.35 33.79
C GLY A 127 19.96 22.47 32.28
N LEU A 128 19.78 21.36 31.56
CA LEU A 128 19.69 21.33 30.09
C LEU A 128 18.37 20.71 29.61
N GLY A 129 17.84 21.28 28.52
CA GLY A 129 16.73 20.73 27.75
C GLY A 129 17.14 20.47 26.29
N PHE A 130 16.70 19.36 25.74
CA PHE A 130 16.99 18.92 24.38
C PHE A 130 15.70 18.72 23.59
N LYS A 131 15.71 19.15 22.34
CA LYS A 131 14.64 18.88 21.38
C LYS A 131 15.26 18.51 20.03
N VAL A 132 14.94 17.32 19.53
CA VAL A 132 15.42 16.83 18.24
C VAL A 132 14.23 16.57 17.34
N ARG A 133 14.26 17.09 16.11
CA ARG A 133 13.20 16.88 15.11
C ARG A 133 13.78 16.42 13.78
N TYR A 134 13.03 15.54 13.11
CA TYR A 134 13.39 14.94 11.82
C TYR A 134 12.32 15.21 10.76
N PHE A 135 12.72 15.66 9.57
CA PHE A 135 11.84 15.79 8.40
C PHE A 135 12.65 15.68 7.09
N THR A 136 11.98 15.37 5.99
CA THR A 136 12.60 15.25 4.66
C THR A 136 12.57 16.56 3.89
N LEU A 137 13.55 16.81 3.02
CA LEU A 137 13.54 17.94 2.09
C LEU A 137 12.67 17.63 0.85
N PRO A 138 11.64 18.45 0.56
CA PRO A 138 10.80 18.28 -0.62
C PRO A 138 11.25 19.17 -1.80
N ASN A 139 10.84 18.79 -3.01
CA ASN A 139 11.01 19.51 -4.27
C ASN A 139 12.44 19.98 -4.51
N LEU A 140 13.39 19.04 -4.37
CA LEU A 140 14.80 19.22 -4.68
C LEU A 140 15.32 18.03 -5.50
N GLU A 141 16.31 18.34 -6.33
CA GLU A 141 17.00 17.41 -7.25
C GLU A 141 17.89 16.37 -6.51
N PHE A 142 17.88 16.42 -5.17
CA PHE A 142 18.60 15.51 -4.29
C PHE A 142 17.72 15.15 -3.10
N ALA A 143 17.96 13.97 -2.54
CA ALA A 143 17.27 13.51 -1.34
C ALA A 143 18.02 13.97 -0.09
N GLY A 144 17.30 14.41 0.95
CA GLY A 144 17.92 14.83 2.21
C GLY A 144 17.02 14.68 3.43
N LEU A 145 17.58 14.13 4.51
CA LEU A 145 17.00 14.12 5.85
C LEU A 145 17.55 15.32 6.62
N VAL A 146 16.66 16.18 7.08
CA VAL A 146 16.98 17.27 8.00
C VAL A 146 16.81 16.78 9.43
N ARG A 147 17.83 17.01 10.25
CA ARG A 147 17.79 16.83 11.68
C ARG A 147 18.09 18.15 12.38
N VAL A 148 17.14 18.61 13.19
CA VAL A 148 17.22 19.87 13.94
C VAL A 148 17.40 19.56 15.43
N VAL A 149 18.51 19.99 16.03
CA VAL A 149 18.80 19.81 17.45
C VAL A 149 18.82 21.16 18.14
N LYS A 150 17.87 21.38 19.05
CA LYS A 150 17.83 22.54 19.92
C LYS A 150 18.27 22.15 21.32
N ILE A 151 19.25 22.88 21.85
CA ILE A 151 19.75 22.74 23.22
C ILE A 151 19.44 24.04 23.96
N LYS A 152 18.78 23.93 25.12
CA LYS A 152 18.35 25.07 25.94
C LYS A 152 18.93 24.98 27.34
N ASN A 153 19.44 26.10 27.84
CA ASN A 153 19.80 26.24 29.25
C ASN A 153 18.55 26.52 30.08
N ILE A 154 18.14 25.54 30.90
CA ILE A 154 16.99 25.65 31.80
C ILE A 154 17.40 25.94 33.24
N SER A 155 18.69 26.16 33.49
CA SER A 155 19.21 26.59 34.79
C SER A 155 19.21 28.12 34.94
N SER A 156 19.50 28.59 36.16
CA SER A 156 19.73 30.01 36.45
C SER A 156 21.18 30.46 36.23
N LYS A 157 22.10 29.55 35.86
CA LYS A 157 23.52 29.85 35.68
C LYS A 157 23.91 29.75 34.21
N ARG A 158 24.93 30.49 33.80
CA ARG A 158 25.56 30.31 32.49
C ARG A 158 26.24 28.92 32.42
N LEU A 159 26.16 28.28 31.26
CA LEU A 159 26.80 27.00 30.97
C LEU A 159 27.75 27.14 29.77
N ASP A 160 29.01 26.75 29.95
CA ASP A 160 29.96 26.62 28.85
C ASP A 160 29.93 25.17 28.37
N ILE A 161 29.50 24.93 27.14
CA ILE A 161 29.27 23.59 26.63
C ILE A 161 30.05 23.34 25.34
N LYS A 162 30.66 22.16 25.26
CA LYS A 162 31.16 21.58 24.00
C LYS A 162 30.17 20.55 23.52
N ILE A 163 29.86 20.53 22.23
CA ILE A 163 28.88 19.61 21.65
C ILE A 163 29.50 18.86 20.47
N ILE A 164 29.27 17.55 20.43
CA ILE A 164 29.42 16.73 19.23
C ILE A 164 28.05 16.17 18.87
N ASP A 165 27.65 16.25 17.61
CA ASP A 165 26.36 15.76 17.17
C ASP A 165 26.44 15.14 15.77
N GLY A 166 25.81 13.98 15.55
CA GLY A 166 25.81 13.33 14.24
C GLY A 166 25.71 11.81 14.29
N LEU A 167 26.28 11.15 13.27
CA LEU A 167 26.25 9.71 13.08
C LEU A 167 27.61 9.06 13.39
N PRO A 168 27.64 8.01 14.23
CA PRO A 168 28.83 7.20 14.50
C PRO A 168 29.39 6.49 13.28
N GLN A 169 28.51 6.11 12.35
CA GLN A 169 28.86 5.49 11.08
C GLN A 169 27.95 6.02 9.98
N ILE A 170 28.51 6.16 8.77
CA ILE A 170 27.74 6.48 7.57
C ILE A 170 28.19 5.59 6.42
N VAL A 171 27.23 5.13 5.62
CA VAL A 171 27.47 4.29 4.45
C VAL A 171 27.89 5.18 3.27
N PRO A 172 29.06 4.96 2.66
CA PRO A 172 29.44 5.67 1.43
C PRO A 172 28.57 5.24 0.24
N PHE A 173 28.28 6.19 -0.66
CA PHE A 173 27.52 5.92 -1.88
C PHE A 173 28.20 4.85 -2.75
N GLY A 174 27.40 3.93 -3.30
CA GLY A 174 27.87 2.76 -4.05
C GLY A 174 28.10 1.50 -3.19
N CYS A 175 28.07 1.61 -1.86
CA CYS A 175 28.21 0.45 -0.97
C CYS A 175 26.87 -0.28 -0.80
N ARG A 176 26.68 -1.37 -1.55
CA ARG A 176 25.45 -2.19 -1.56
C ARG A 176 25.24 -2.98 -0.26
N ASP A 177 23.98 -3.36 0.01
CA ASP A 177 23.56 -4.09 1.23
C ASP A 177 24.32 -5.42 1.38
N LEU A 178 24.55 -6.11 0.27
CA LEU A 178 25.34 -7.34 0.22
C LEU A 178 26.75 -7.15 0.78
N PHE A 179 27.40 -6.03 0.42
CA PHE A 179 28.77 -5.74 0.85
C PHE A 179 28.83 -5.34 2.31
N LEU A 180 27.88 -4.55 2.79
CA LEU A 180 27.81 -4.18 4.21
C LEU A 180 27.72 -5.41 5.11
N LYS A 181 26.88 -6.38 4.73
CA LYS A 181 26.59 -7.56 5.54
C LYS A 181 27.66 -8.66 5.45
N ASN A 182 28.21 -8.88 4.26
CA ASN A 182 29.06 -10.05 4.01
C ASN A 182 30.54 -9.70 3.75
N LEU A 183 30.83 -8.46 3.33
CA LEU A 183 32.18 -8.00 2.95
C LEU A 183 32.56 -6.69 3.66
N GLY A 184 31.99 -6.44 4.84
CA GLY A 184 32.06 -5.15 5.54
C GLY A 184 33.50 -4.65 5.79
N ARG A 185 34.44 -5.58 6.06
CA ARG A 185 35.87 -5.28 6.24
C ARG A 185 36.59 -5.02 4.92
N THR A 186 36.34 -5.85 3.91
CA THR A 186 36.99 -5.76 2.60
C THR A 186 36.56 -4.48 1.87
N VAL A 187 35.26 -4.16 1.88
CA VAL A 187 34.73 -2.97 1.20
C VAL A 187 35.30 -1.65 1.76
N GLU A 188 35.87 -1.64 2.98
CA GLU A 188 36.57 -0.47 3.53
C GLU A 188 37.70 0.03 2.63
N ALA A 189 38.40 -0.87 1.92
CA ALA A 189 39.50 -0.50 1.02
C ALA A 189 39.05 0.42 -0.15
N TRP A 190 37.78 0.34 -0.55
CA TRP A 190 37.18 1.18 -1.61
C TRP A 190 36.64 2.52 -1.09
N LYS A 191 36.50 2.68 0.23
CA LYS A 191 35.93 3.89 0.84
C LYS A 191 36.91 5.04 0.73
N ARG A 192 36.49 6.12 0.05
CA ARG A 192 37.20 7.40 -0.01
C ARG A 192 36.24 8.50 0.44
N CYS A 193 36.53 9.11 1.57
CA CYS A 193 35.68 10.13 2.16
C CYS A 193 36.49 11.38 2.47
N GLU A 194 35.91 12.55 2.24
CA GLU A 194 36.61 13.82 2.45
C GLU A 194 35.69 14.98 2.82
N ILE A 195 36.28 16.02 3.40
CA ILE A 195 35.60 17.29 3.67
C ILE A 195 35.89 18.26 2.52
N ARG A 196 34.92 18.43 1.62
CA ARG A 196 34.98 19.40 0.52
C ARG A 196 34.27 20.68 0.94
N LYS A 197 35.01 21.80 0.97
CA LYS A 197 34.54 23.09 1.49
C LYS A 197 33.94 22.95 2.91
N LYS A 198 32.61 22.95 3.03
CA LYS A 198 31.85 22.92 4.29
C LYS A 198 30.99 21.67 4.45
N ALA A 199 31.13 20.69 3.55
CA ALA A 199 30.38 19.43 3.58
C ALA A 199 31.33 18.22 3.59
N ALA A 200 30.89 17.14 4.22
CA ALA A 200 31.55 15.85 4.13
C ALA A 200 30.92 15.04 2.98
N ILE A 201 31.76 14.33 2.22
CA ILE A 201 31.43 13.55 1.03
C ILE A 201 31.84 12.10 1.29
N PHE A 202 30.93 11.17 1.03
CA PHE A 202 31.10 9.74 1.27
C PHE A 202 30.74 8.94 0.02
N LYS A 203 31.75 8.40 -0.66
CA LYS A 203 31.57 7.53 -1.83
C LYS A 203 32.61 6.40 -1.90
N LEU A 204 32.29 5.36 -2.66
CA LEU A 204 33.29 4.48 -3.24
C LEU A 204 33.90 5.15 -4.49
N VAL A 205 35.09 4.73 -4.90
CA VAL A 205 35.70 5.23 -6.15
C VAL A 205 35.13 4.52 -7.37
N VAL A 206 35.10 3.19 -7.29
CA VAL A 206 34.63 2.27 -8.32
C VAL A 206 33.70 1.25 -7.67
N ASP A 207 32.83 0.63 -8.46
CA ASP A 207 32.02 -0.50 -8.01
C ASP A 207 32.94 -1.70 -7.74
N PRO A 208 32.92 -2.30 -6.53
CA PRO A 208 33.76 -3.44 -6.20
C PRO A 208 33.20 -4.76 -6.78
N GLN A 209 32.64 -4.74 -8.00
CA GLN A 209 32.27 -5.96 -8.72
C GLN A 209 33.50 -6.69 -9.22
N ASP A 210 33.43 -8.02 -9.19
CA ASP A 210 34.45 -8.88 -9.77
C ASP A 210 34.21 -9.02 -11.29
N THR A 211 34.45 -7.94 -12.02
CA THR A 211 34.27 -7.84 -13.47
C THR A 211 35.48 -7.15 -14.11
N ALA A 212 35.80 -7.52 -15.36
CA ALA A 212 36.87 -6.85 -16.11
C ALA A 212 36.56 -5.37 -16.41
N ASP A 213 35.28 -5.01 -16.50
CA ASP A 213 34.84 -3.63 -16.72
C ASP A 213 34.85 -2.82 -15.42
N THR A 214 35.48 -1.64 -15.47
CA THR A 214 35.60 -0.74 -14.32
C THR A 214 34.52 0.33 -14.36
N CYS A 215 33.53 0.20 -13.49
CA CYS A 215 32.46 1.19 -13.33
C CYS A 215 32.79 2.22 -12.25
N TYR A 216 32.95 3.49 -12.62
CA TYR A 216 33.16 4.60 -11.68
C TYR A 216 31.87 5.01 -10.98
N ILE A 217 31.98 5.33 -9.69
CA ILE A 217 30.86 5.83 -8.89
C ILE A 217 30.79 7.37 -8.97
N GLN A 218 29.76 7.87 -9.68
CA GLN A 218 29.52 9.31 -9.87
C GLN A 218 28.83 9.97 -8.67
N GLY A 219 27.85 9.29 -8.08
CA GLY A 219 27.05 9.82 -6.97
C GLY A 219 27.82 9.90 -5.65
N THR A 220 27.27 10.66 -4.71
CA THR A 220 27.82 10.75 -3.35
C THR A 220 26.74 10.92 -2.29
N ASN A 221 26.99 10.31 -1.13
CA ASN A 221 26.31 10.64 0.10
C ASN A 221 27.04 11.85 0.73
N PHE A 222 26.33 12.69 1.47
CA PHE A 222 26.91 13.88 2.08
C PHE A 222 26.32 14.20 3.44
N ALA A 223 27.09 14.96 4.23
CA ALA A 223 26.65 15.56 5.48
C ALA A 223 27.03 17.06 5.52
N TYR A 224 26.08 17.92 5.86
CA TYR A 224 26.24 19.38 5.93
C TYR A 224 25.48 19.94 7.12
N ALA A 225 26.01 20.99 7.78
CA ALA A 225 25.31 21.61 8.90
C ALA A 225 25.57 23.12 9.09
N LEU A 226 24.62 23.73 9.79
CA LEU A 226 24.59 25.13 10.22
C LEU A 226 24.23 25.17 11.71
N VAL A 227 24.88 26.02 12.49
CA VAL A 227 24.51 26.30 13.88
C VAL A 227 23.99 27.73 14.00
N GLU A 228 22.75 27.87 14.45
CA GLU A 228 22.08 29.13 14.80
C GLU A 228 22.29 29.39 16.30
N ARG A 229 23.02 30.45 16.60
CA ARG A 229 23.29 30.95 17.96
C ARG A 229 22.29 32.05 18.34
N GLU A 230 22.45 32.60 19.54
CA GLU A 230 21.75 33.83 19.94
C GLU A 230 21.94 34.95 18.90
N GLU A 231 20.96 35.85 18.82
CA GLU A 231 20.89 36.93 17.82
C GLU A 231 20.89 36.43 16.36
N SER A 232 20.50 35.18 16.11
CA SER A 232 20.45 34.56 14.77
C SER A 232 21.81 34.49 14.06
N LYS A 233 22.93 34.54 14.80
CA LYS A 233 24.27 34.38 14.23
C LYS A 233 24.48 32.94 13.76
N ILE A 234 24.79 32.77 12.47
CA ILE A 234 25.03 31.46 11.87
C ILE A 234 26.53 31.15 11.78
N ILE A 235 26.92 29.95 12.22
CA ILE A 235 28.27 29.41 12.01
C ILE A 235 28.22 28.03 11.35
N HIS A 236 29.35 27.60 10.78
CA HIS A 236 29.55 26.22 10.36
C HIS A 236 30.32 25.45 11.45
N PRO A 237 29.80 24.32 11.95
CA PRO A 237 30.51 23.49 12.90
C PRO A 237 31.69 22.78 12.23
N SER A 238 32.68 22.37 13.02
CA SER A 238 33.79 21.55 12.54
C SER A 238 33.31 20.12 12.25
N LEU A 239 33.60 19.62 11.06
CA LEU A 239 33.25 18.27 10.65
C LEU A 239 34.27 17.24 11.15
N ILE A 240 33.77 16.09 11.63
CA ILE A 240 34.55 14.92 12.02
C ILE A 240 34.05 13.74 11.18
N ILE A 241 34.91 13.24 10.29
CA ILE A 241 34.59 12.10 9.40
C ILE A 241 35.31 10.81 9.79
N ASP A 242 36.20 10.87 10.78
CA ASP A 242 36.96 9.75 11.30
C ASP A 242 36.44 9.33 12.69
N PRO A 243 35.82 8.14 12.85
CA PRO A 243 35.24 7.73 14.12
C PRO A 243 36.29 7.64 15.25
N GLN A 244 37.55 7.36 14.93
CA GLN A 244 38.63 7.30 15.93
C GLN A 244 38.90 8.67 16.58
N LYS A 245 38.51 9.78 15.94
CA LYS A 245 38.62 11.12 16.52
C LYS A 245 37.52 11.42 17.52
N VAL A 246 36.52 10.56 17.66
CA VAL A 246 35.46 10.65 18.68
C VAL A 246 35.62 9.54 19.71
N PHE A 247 35.75 8.30 19.26
CA PHE A 247 35.73 7.10 20.11
C PHE A 247 37.12 6.55 20.46
N GLY A 248 38.18 7.05 19.83
CA GLY A 248 39.54 6.59 20.09
C GLY A 248 39.71 5.12 19.73
N VAL A 249 40.13 4.33 20.73
CA VAL A 249 40.33 2.88 20.61
C VAL A 249 39.04 2.06 20.79
N ASP A 250 37.94 2.68 21.24
CA ASP A 250 36.68 1.98 21.48
C ASP A 250 35.93 1.71 20.18
N THR A 251 36.21 0.55 19.57
CA THR A 251 35.53 0.08 18.36
C THR A 251 34.10 -0.40 18.62
N SER A 252 33.65 -0.49 19.88
CA SER A 252 32.22 -0.71 20.19
C SER A 252 31.39 0.56 19.98
N LEU A 253 32.07 1.71 19.81
CA LEU A 253 31.48 3.03 19.67
C LEU A 253 30.63 3.41 20.88
N ARG A 254 30.85 2.84 22.08
CA ARG A 254 29.98 3.08 23.22
C ARG A 254 30.23 4.43 23.87
N LEU A 255 31.49 4.76 24.14
CA LEU A 255 31.88 6.01 24.80
C LEU A 255 32.79 6.86 23.91
N PRO A 256 32.56 8.19 23.82
CA PRO A 256 33.38 9.06 22.99
C PRO A 256 34.70 9.41 23.71
N TRP A 257 35.61 8.44 23.84
CA TRP A 257 36.85 8.58 24.63
C TRP A 257 37.68 9.81 24.31
N GLU A 258 37.81 10.18 23.04
CA GLU A 258 38.56 11.38 22.65
C GLU A 258 37.87 12.65 23.16
N PHE A 259 36.53 12.70 23.09
CA PHE A 259 35.75 13.84 23.60
C PHE A 259 35.80 13.96 25.14
N LEU A 260 35.97 12.83 25.84
CA LEU A 260 36.10 12.80 27.30
C LEU A 260 37.43 13.38 27.78
N LYS A 261 38.49 13.42 26.95
CA LYS A 261 39.77 14.04 27.29
C LYS A 261 39.64 15.53 27.59
N ARG A 262 40.51 16.06 28.46
CA ARG A 262 40.48 17.47 28.88
C ARG A 262 40.57 18.43 27.70
N GLU A 263 41.40 18.09 26.70
CA GLU A 263 41.52 18.81 25.45
C GLU A 263 40.78 18.07 24.33
N PHE A 264 39.88 18.77 23.66
CA PHE A 264 39.18 18.32 22.47
C PHE A 264 38.95 19.55 21.59
N THR A 265 39.70 19.66 20.50
CA THR A 265 39.77 20.86 19.66
C THR A 265 39.87 20.50 18.19
N SER A 266 39.27 21.32 17.34
CA SER A 266 39.43 21.31 15.87
C SER A 266 40.75 22.00 15.45
N PRO A 267 41.30 21.75 14.24
CA PRO A 267 40.73 21.03 13.10
C PRO A 267 40.94 19.51 13.15
N PHE A 268 40.03 18.78 12.48
CA PHE A 268 40.10 17.33 12.33
C PHE A 268 40.61 16.93 10.94
N PRO A 269 41.04 15.66 10.73
CA PRO A 269 41.47 15.18 9.43
C PRO A 269 40.38 15.39 8.36
N ARG A 270 40.79 15.96 7.22
CA ARG A 270 39.88 16.25 6.10
C ARG A 270 39.66 15.08 5.14
N LYS A 271 40.42 13.99 5.27
CA LYS A 271 40.32 12.80 4.43
C LYS A 271 40.35 11.54 5.27
N VAL A 272 39.55 10.57 4.87
CA VAL A 272 39.47 9.23 5.46
C VAL A 272 39.44 8.21 4.32
N VAL A 273 40.31 7.22 4.40
CA VAL A 273 40.52 6.18 3.38
C VAL A 273 40.64 4.84 4.07
N GLY A 274 40.10 3.77 3.47
CA GLY A 274 40.39 2.41 3.94
C GLY A 274 39.69 2.03 5.25
N LYS A 275 38.67 2.79 5.68
CA LYS A 275 37.89 2.54 6.90
C LYS A 275 36.47 3.08 6.79
N THR A 276 35.58 2.55 7.62
CA THR A 276 34.20 3.02 7.75
C THR A 276 34.17 4.42 8.38
N PRO A 277 33.62 5.44 7.68
CA PRO A 277 33.61 6.82 8.16
C PRO A 277 32.47 7.07 9.15
N CYS A 278 32.60 8.17 9.92
CA CYS A 278 31.51 8.77 10.68
C CYS A 278 31.07 10.10 10.05
N ALA A 279 30.05 10.74 10.62
CA ALA A 279 29.63 12.08 10.22
C ALA A 279 29.15 12.86 11.45
N PHE A 280 30.09 13.51 12.14
CA PHE A 280 29.84 14.32 13.33
C PHE A 280 30.15 15.80 13.10
N PHE A 281 29.47 16.66 13.84
CA PHE A 281 29.63 18.11 13.86
C PHE A 281 30.04 18.54 15.28
N PHE A 282 31.12 19.31 15.39
CA PHE A 282 31.66 19.82 16.65
C PHE A 282 31.60 21.35 16.70
N TRP A 283 31.09 21.88 17.81
CA TRP A 283 31.16 23.30 18.13
C TRP A 283 31.15 23.54 19.64
N GLU A 284 31.48 24.76 20.03
CA GLU A 284 31.48 25.22 21.42
C GLU A 284 30.49 26.37 21.58
N GLU A 285 29.80 26.40 22.72
CA GLU A 285 28.76 27.39 22.99
C GLU A 285 28.78 27.87 24.44
N LYS A 286 28.39 29.13 24.63
CA LYS A 286 28.29 29.79 25.94
C LYS A 286 26.83 30.16 26.18
N LEU A 287 26.06 29.23 26.77
CA LEU A 287 24.62 29.41 26.96
C LEU A 287 24.31 30.21 28.22
N VAL A 288 23.78 31.42 28.07
CA VAL A 288 23.22 32.21 29.18
C VAL A 288 21.93 31.56 29.70
N PRO A 289 21.44 31.92 30.90
CA PRO A 289 20.17 31.41 31.41
C PRO A 289 19.02 31.65 30.41
N LYS A 290 18.22 30.61 30.14
CA LYS A 290 17.16 30.58 29.11
C LYS A 290 17.65 30.68 27.65
N GLY A 291 18.94 30.88 27.41
CA GLY A 291 19.55 30.89 26.09
C GLY A 291 19.45 29.53 25.39
N GLU A 292 19.44 29.56 24.06
CA GLU A 292 19.34 28.37 23.21
C GLU A 292 20.30 28.42 22.02
N VAL A 293 20.69 27.24 21.56
CA VAL A 293 21.46 27.03 20.34
C VAL A 293 20.80 25.93 19.52
N THR A 294 20.75 26.12 18.19
CA THR A 294 20.11 25.16 17.28
C THR A 294 21.06 24.72 16.18
N LEU A 295 21.29 23.42 16.06
CA LEU A 295 21.97 22.79 14.92
C LEU A 295 20.93 22.37 13.88
N TYR A 296 21.14 22.75 12.63
CA TYR A 296 20.44 22.23 11.46
C TYR A 296 21.43 21.38 10.66
N SER A 297 21.21 20.07 10.61
CA SER A 297 22.06 19.13 9.87
C SER A 297 21.27 18.45 8.77
N ILE A 298 21.92 18.21 7.62
CA ILE A 298 21.35 17.58 6.43
C ILE A 298 22.23 16.40 6.05
N PHE A 299 21.61 15.23 5.93
CA PHE A 299 22.23 14.01 5.45
C PHE A 299 21.50 13.58 4.19
N GLY A 300 22.21 13.47 3.07
CA GLY A 300 21.55 13.28 1.77
C GLY A 300 22.40 12.59 0.73
N SER A 301 21.79 12.37 -0.43
CA SER A 301 22.43 11.73 -1.60
C SER A 301 22.16 12.55 -2.85
N VAL A 302 23.21 12.72 -3.65
CA VAL A 302 23.13 13.26 -5.02
C VAL A 302 23.57 12.20 -6.02
N ALA A 303 22.90 12.13 -7.16
CA ALA A 303 23.27 11.20 -8.24
C ALA A 303 24.61 11.57 -8.91
N ASP A 304 24.95 12.85 -8.89
CA ASP A 304 26.20 13.41 -9.40
C ASP A 304 26.86 14.28 -8.31
N GLY A 305 28.02 13.83 -7.83
CA GLY A 305 28.78 14.51 -6.78
C GLY A 305 29.42 15.84 -7.19
N GLU A 306 29.54 16.14 -8.48
CA GLU A 306 30.09 17.42 -8.96
C GLU A 306 29.11 18.57 -8.67
N ASN A 307 27.81 18.32 -8.78
CA ASN A 307 26.75 19.33 -8.58
C ASN A 307 26.44 19.64 -7.11
N LEU A 308 26.93 18.85 -6.14
CA LEU A 308 26.64 19.02 -4.72
C LEU A 308 26.93 20.45 -4.20
N ASP A 309 28.03 21.07 -4.63
CA ASP A 309 28.39 22.41 -4.18
C ASP A 309 27.36 23.47 -4.67
N SER A 310 26.78 23.28 -5.86
CA SER A 310 25.73 24.13 -6.41
C SER A 310 24.45 24.02 -5.59
N HIS A 311 24.07 22.78 -5.25
CA HIS A 311 22.89 22.53 -4.41
C HIS A 311 23.04 23.13 -3.01
N LEU A 312 24.20 22.95 -2.37
CA LEU A 312 24.44 23.41 -1.00
C LEU A 312 24.52 24.94 -0.86
N LYS A 313 24.89 25.69 -1.92
CA LYS A 313 24.89 27.16 -1.92
C LYS A 313 23.53 27.77 -1.58
N LYS A 314 22.44 27.09 -1.94
CA LYS A 314 21.06 27.54 -1.70
C LYS A 314 20.59 27.28 -0.25
N ILE A 315 21.33 26.47 0.50
CA ILE A 315 20.92 26.01 1.83
C ILE A 315 21.38 26.99 2.92
N ASN A 316 20.39 27.67 3.52
CA ASN A 316 20.53 28.49 4.73
C ASN A 316 19.39 28.19 5.72
N VAL A 317 19.43 28.75 6.93
CA VAL A 317 18.42 28.47 7.97
C VAL A 317 17.00 28.88 7.54
N PRO A 318 16.76 30.10 6.99
CA PRO A 318 15.45 30.45 6.43
C PRO A 318 14.93 29.44 5.40
N PHE A 319 15.78 29.00 4.46
CA PHE A 319 15.43 28.01 3.45
C PHE A 319 15.04 26.66 4.06
N ILE A 320 15.76 26.20 5.09
CA ILE A 320 15.43 24.96 5.80
C ILE A 320 14.07 25.05 6.49
N LYS A 321 13.77 26.19 7.14
CA LYS A 321 12.46 26.45 7.78
C LYS A 321 11.33 26.54 6.73
N GLU A 322 11.60 27.12 5.56
CA GLU A 322 10.66 27.15 4.43
C GLU A 322 10.37 25.72 3.92
N LYS A 323 11.41 24.91 3.71
CA LYS A 323 11.30 23.52 3.25
C LYS A 323 10.58 22.62 4.24
N GLU A 324 10.69 22.91 5.52
CA GLU A 324 9.92 22.25 6.56
C GLU A 324 8.41 22.51 6.43
N GLU A 325 8.00 23.78 6.32
CA GLU A 325 6.59 24.12 6.12
C GLU A 325 6.09 23.62 4.75
N GLU A 326 6.94 23.60 3.71
CA GLU A 326 6.62 22.97 2.44
C GLU A 326 6.35 21.47 2.58
N ASN A 327 7.20 20.73 3.31
CA ASN A 327 7.03 19.30 3.56
C ASN A 327 5.71 19.01 4.27
N LYS A 328 5.41 19.80 5.29
CA LYS A 328 4.12 19.76 6.00
C LYS A 328 2.95 20.08 5.07
N ARG A 329 3.02 21.13 4.26
CA ARG A 329 1.96 21.51 3.31
C ARG A 329 1.68 20.41 2.29
N ILE A 330 2.71 19.74 1.77
CA ILE A 330 2.53 18.64 0.81
C ILE A 330 1.77 17.47 1.46
N ILE A 331 2.21 17.03 2.64
CA ILE A 331 1.63 15.85 3.30
C ILE A 331 0.23 16.16 3.87
N GLU A 332 0.05 17.31 4.51
CA GLU A 332 -1.28 17.74 4.97
C GLU A 332 -2.21 18.09 3.79
N GLY A 333 -1.67 18.57 2.67
CA GLY A 333 -2.42 18.78 1.43
C GLY A 333 -3.05 17.49 0.93
N ILE A 334 -2.28 16.40 0.84
CA ILE A 334 -2.81 15.07 0.51
C ILE A 334 -3.88 14.65 1.54
N LYS A 335 -3.61 14.79 2.84
CA LYS A 335 -4.60 14.43 3.88
C LYS A 335 -5.89 15.25 3.78
N SER A 336 -5.83 16.47 3.25
CA SER A 336 -6.95 17.41 3.16
C SER A 336 -8.01 17.03 2.12
N ASP A 337 -7.69 16.11 1.21
CA ASP A 337 -8.68 15.43 0.35
C ASP A 337 -9.74 14.74 1.21
N THR A 338 -9.36 14.32 2.41
CA THR A 338 -10.25 13.69 3.37
C THR A 338 -10.63 14.62 4.50
N LEU A 339 -11.90 14.58 4.87
CA LEU A 339 -12.43 15.27 6.03
C LEU A 339 -13.40 14.34 6.73
N CYS A 340 -13.18 14.13 8.03
CA CYS A 340 -14.15 13.53 8.94
C CYS A 340 -14.26 14.44 10.16
N VAL A 341 -15.50 14.86 10.45
CA VAL A 341 -15.82 15.64 11.64
C VAL A 341 -16.92 14.92 12.40
N SER A 342 -16.49 14.21 13.44
CA SER A 342 -17.34 13.48 14.38
C SER A 342 -17.10 13.97 15.82
N SER A 343 -17.79 13.38 16.79
CA SER A 343 -17.54 13.59 18.22
C SER A 343 -16.20 13.02 18.72
N SER A 344 -15.57 12.09 18.00
CA SER A 344 -14.28 11.47 18.34
C SER A 344 -13.15 12.14 17.55
N GLU A 345 -12.15 12.70 18.24
CA GLU A 345 -10.97 13.24 17.56
C GLU A 345 -10.07 12.12 17.02
N GLU A 346 -10.08 10.97 17.69
CA GLU A 346 -9.35 9.77 17.30
C GLU A 346 -9.82 9.29 15.92
N LEU A 347 -11.13 9.14 15.72
CA LEU A 347 -11.69 8.77 14.41
C LEU A 347 -11.38 9.81 13.33
N ASN A 348 -11.50 11.10 13.65
CA ASN A 348 -11.28 12.18 12.69
C ASN A 348 -9.85 12.16 12.12
N HIS A 349 -8.85 12.01 13.00
CA HIS A 349 -7.44 11.95 12.60
C HIS A 349 -7.04 10.61 12.00
N TYR A 350 -7.64 9.51 12.49
CA TYR A 350 -7.39 8.16 11.98
C TYR A 350 -7.83 8.01 10.53
N ILE A 351 -8.99 8.56 10.13
CA ILE A 351 -9.42 8.52 8.72
C ILE A 351 -8.41 9.23 7.81
N LYS A 352 -7.91 10.41 8.22
CA LYS A 352 -6.90 11.15 7.45
C LYS A 352 -5.60 10.38 7.29
N CYS A 353 -5.10 9.78 8.38
CA CYS A 353 -3.86 8.99 8.34
C CYS A 353 -4.06 7.69 7.54
N THR A 354 -5.24 7.07 7.65
CA THR A 354 -5.61 5.89 6.87
C THR A 354 -5.62 6.19 5.37
N TYR A 355 -6.11 7.36 4.95
CA TYR A 355 -6.03 7.79 3.55
C TYR A 355 -4.59 8.01 3.09
N LEU A 356 -3.76 8.68 3.89
CA LEU A 356 -2.33 8.85 3.57
C LEU A 356 -1.64 7.49 3.38
N ASP A 357 -1.90 6.52 4.25
CA ASP A 357 -1.32 5.18 4.14
C ASP A 357 -1.88 4.39 2.96
N ASN A 358 -3.16 4.59 2.60
CA ASN A 358 -3.75 4.05 1.37
C ASN A 358 -3.05 4.62 0.13
N VAL A 359 -2.75 5.93 0.11
CA VAL A 359 -2.00 6.61 -0.94
C VAL A 359 -0.57 6.08 -1.06
N LEU A 360 0.14 5.87 0.05
CA LEU A 360 1.49 5.32 0.01
C LEU A 360 1.56 3.90 -0.57
N ARG A 361 0.50 3.11 -0.40
CA ARG A 361 0.43 1.73 -0.93
C ARG A 361 -0.16 1.66 -2.35
N GLY A 362 -1.18 2.46 -2.66
CA GLY A 362 -1.91 2.43 -3.95
C GLY A 362 -1.53 3.52 -4.96
N GLY A 363 -0.86 4.58 -4.52
CA GLY A 363 -0.54 5.79 -5.27
C GLY A 363 -1.57 6.91 -5.10
N TYR A 364 -1.11 8.15 -5.27
CA TYR A 364 -1.91 9.37 -5.26
C TYR A 364 -2.39 9.70 -6.68
N PRO A 365 -3.70 9.77 -6.96
CA PRO A 365 -4.23 10.14 -8.26
C PRO A 365 -4.08 11.65 -8.50
N TYR A 366 -2.90 12.07 -8.97
CA TYR A 366 -2.63 13.47 -9.24
C TYR A 366 -3.33 13.93 -10.51
N LYS A 367 -4.16 14.98 -10.39
CA LYS A 367 -4.85 15.64 -11.50
C LYS A 367 -4.03 16.83 -11.98
N PHE A 368 -3.82 16.90 -13.28
CA PHE A 368 -3.33 18.12 -13.93
C PHE A 368 -4.54 18.97 -14.35
N ASN A 369 -4.35 20.17 -14.92
CA ASN A 369 -5.46 21.08 -15.26
C ASN A 369 -6.52 20.51 -16.25
N ASN A 370 -6.40 19.24 -16.65
CA ASN A 370 -7.31 18.46 -17.49
C ASN A 370 -7.72 17.17 -16.72
N ASP A 371 -8.78 16.47 -17.15
CA ASP A 371 -9.27 15.21 -16.54
C ASP A 371 -8.30 14.01 -16.62
N LYS A 372 -7.05 14.23 -17.02
CA LYS A 372 -6.02 13.18 -17.15
C LYS A 372 -5.26 13.02 -15.83
N VAL A 373 -5.40 11.84 -15.23
CA VAL A 373 -4.78 11.49 -13.95
C VAL A 373 -3.47 10.71 -14.14
N TYR A 374 -2.46 11.00 -13.31
CA TYR A 374 -1.23 10.23 -13.16
C TYR A 374 -1.01 9.83 -11.70
N TYR A 375 -0.58 8.59 -11.45
CA TYR A 375 -0.38 8.11 -10.08
C TYR A 375 1.02 8.42 -9.58
N LEU A 376 1.12 8.92 -8.34
CA LEU A 376 2.38 9.28 -7.69
C LEU A 376 2.56 8.55 -6.35
N PHE A 377 3.78 8.46 -5.87
CA PHE A 377 4.14 8.09 -4.49
C PHE A 377 3.77 6.66 -4.05
N SER A 378 3.33 5.80 -4.95
CA SER A 378 3.12 4.38 -4.66
C SER A 378 4.45 3.71 -4.29
N ARG A 379 4.42 2.73 -3.39
CA ARG A 379 5.58 1.90 -3.07
C ARG A 379 5.19 0.54 -2.51
N LYS A 380 6.06 -0.45 -2.75
CA LYS A 380 5.99 -1.73 -2.04
C LYS A 380 6.25 -1.55 -0.54
N HIS A 381 5.54 -2.36 0.23
CA HIS A 381 5.34 -2.21 1.66
C HIS A 381 6.39 -2.93 2.52
N GLY A 382 7.67 -2.82 2.14
CA GLY A 382 8.80 -3.29 2.95
C GLY A 382 9.26 -2.24 3.97
N ASP A 383 9.57 -2.70 5.18
CA ASP A 383 9.98 -1.91 6.34
C ASP A 383 10.81 -2.76 7.32
N LEU A 384 11.09 -2.26 8.53
CA LEU A 384 11.91 -2.98 9.52
C LEU A 384 11.23 -4.24 10.08
N GLU A 385 9.89 -4.26 10.16
CA GLU A 385 9.09 -5.41 10.64
C GLU A 385 8.68 -6.34 9.49
N ARG A 386 8.77 -5.89 8.23
CA ARG A 386 8.68 -6.69 6.98
C ARG A 386 10.01 -6.69 6.23
N ASP A 387 11.05 -7.17 6.89
CA ASP A 387 12.41 -7.19 6.35
C ASP A 387 12.57 -8.12 5.14
N TYR A 388 11.73 -9.16 5.00
CA TYR A 388 11.69 -10.04 3.82
C TYR A 388 11.17 -9.36 2.54
N ASN A 389 10.41 -8.26 2.67
CA ASN A 389 9.90 -7.53 1.51
C ASN A 389 10.95 -6.57 0.95
N LYS A 390 11.36 -6.80 -0.31
CA LYS A 390 12.13 -5.81 -1.08
C LYS A 390 11.23 -4.61 -1.40
N PHE A 391 11.62 -3.42 -0.95
CA PHE A 391 10.97 -2.15 -1.31
C PHE A 391 11.85 -1.35 -2.26
N LYS A 392 11.22 -0.50 -3.08
CA LYS A 392 11.89 0.40 -4.03
C LYS A 392 11.10 1.71 -4.13
N LEU A 393 11.72 2.84 -3.79
CA LEU A 393 11.21 4.20 -4.02
C LEU A 393 12.03 4.80 -5.15
N LEU A 394 11.50 4.91 -6.37
CA LEU A 394 12.31 5.38 -7.50
C LEU A 394 12.88 6.78 -7.22
N PRO A 395 14.22 6.96 -7.26
CA PRO A 395 14.84 8.25 -7.00
C PRO A 395 14.71 9.15 -8.24
N SER A 396 13.50 9.54 -8.57
CA SER A 396 13.14 10.37 -9.73
C SER A 396 12.10 11.40 -9.36
N TYR A 397 11.98 12.45 -10.17
CA TYR A 397 10.78 13.29 -10.15
C TYR A 397 9.55 12.45 -10.46
N PHE A 398 8.38 12.91 -10.00
CA PHE A 398 7.11 12.19 -10.16
C PHE A 398 7.22 10.71 -9.73
N SER A 399 7.97 10.45 -8.65
CA SER A 399 8.32 9.10 -8.20
C SER A 399 7.08 8.19 -8.12
N GLU A 400 7.13 7.08 -8.86
CA GLU A 400 6.22 5.94 -8.76
C GLU A 400 7.04 4.71 -8.40
N GLY A 401 6.54 3.84 -7.53
CA GLY A 401 7.25 2.63 -7.11
C GLY A 401 6.68 1.37 -7.75
N GLU A 402 7.50 0.32 -7.81
CA GLU A 402 7.03 -1.03 -8.12
C GLU A 402 6.08 -1.53 -7.02
N VAL A 403 5.00 -2.19 -7.43
CA VAL A 403 3.92 -2.62 -6.55
C VAL A 403 3.33 -3.95 -7.01
N ASN A 404 2.71 -4.71 -6.10
CA ASN A 404 2.05 -5.97 -6.48
C ASN A 404 0.61 -5.70 -6.96
N PHE A 405 0.13 -6.50 -7.92
CA PHE A 405 -1.21 -6.40 -8.52
C PHE A 405 -2.32 -6.27 -7.48
N ARG A 406 -2.39 -7.23 -6.54
CA ARG A 406 -3.42 -7.27 -5.50
C ARG A 406 -3.41 -6.01 -4.66
N ASP A 407 -2.24 -5.58 -4.20
CA ASP A 407 -2.12 -4.47 -3.26
C ASP A 407 -2.73 -3.19 -3.86
N VAL A 408 -2.33 -2.84 -5.09
CA VAL A 408 -2.77 -1.60 -5.72
C VAL A 408 -4.19 -1.70 -6.25
N ASN A 409 -4.59 -2.84 -6.81
CA ASN A 409 -5.97 -3.07 -7.22
C ASN A 409 -6.92 -2.87 -6.03
N GLN A 410 -6.60 -3.48 -4.88
CA GLN A 410 -7.34 -3.28 -3.65
C GLN A 410 -7.37 -1.82 -3.22
N ASN A 411 -6.22 -1.15 -3.11
CA ASN A 411 -6.15 0.23 -2.62
C ASN A 411 -6.91 1.22 -3.51
N ARG A 412 -6.86 1.04 -4.84
CA ARG A 412 -7.46 1.97 -5.82
C ARG A 412 -8.97 1.82 -5.98
N ARG A 413 -9.59 0.79 -5.39
CA ARG A 413 -11.05 0.62 -5.46
C ARG A 413 -11.82 1.68 -4.67
N ILE A 414 -11.19 2.41 -3.74
CA ILE A 414 -11.87 3.51 -3.04
C ILE A 414 -11.69 4.85 -3.75
N ASP A 415 -10.90 4.91 -4.82
CA ASP A 415 -10.49 6.19 -5.41
C ASP A 415 -11.68 7.01 -5.91
N LEU A 416 -12.75 6.38 -6.40
CA LEU A 416 -13.94 7.09 -6.89
C LEU A 416 -14.69 7.86 -5.80
N PHE A 417 -14.58 7.46 -4.53
CA PHE A 417 -15.12 8.24 -3.42
C PHE A 417 -14.40 9.59 -3.24
N PHE A 418 -13.13 9.65 -3.65
CA PHE A 418 -12.29 10.85 -3.53
C PHE A 418 -12.10 11.58 -4.87
N ASN A 419 -12.15 10.86 -6.00
CA ASN A 419 -11.69 11.30 -7.32
C ASN A 419 -12.60 10.75 -8.43
N PRO A 420 -13.81 11.31 -8.60
CA PRO A 420 -14.78 10.81 -9.58
C PRO A 420 -14.30 10.95 -11.03
N CYS A 421 -13.41 11.90 -11.33
CA CYS A 421 -12.83 12.08 -12.67
C CYS A 421 -12.03 10.86 -13.19
N LEU A 422 -11.68 9.90 -12.33
CA LEU A 422 -11.05 8.65 -12.74
C LEU A 422 -11.99 7.76 -13.58
N GLN A 423 -13.31 7.88 -13.39
CA GLN A 423 -14.33 7.07 -14.06
C GLN A 423 -13.91 5.58 -14.12
N GLU A 424 -13.96 4.93 -15.28
CA GLU A 424 -13.60 3.51 -15.43
C GLU A 424 -12.10 3.24 -15.58
N LYS A 425 -11.22 4.26 -15.47
CA LYS A 425 -9.77 4.13 -15.77
C LYS A 425 -9.13 2.93 -15.05
N ASN A 426 -9.37 2.80 -13.75
CA ASN A 426 -8.79 1.71 -12.95
C ASN A 426 -9.33 0.34 -13.38
N ILE A 427 -10.60 0.24 -13.78
CA ILE A 427 -11.18 -1.01 -14.31
C ILE A 427 -10.48 -1.37 -15.61
N VAL A 428 -10.42 -0.45 -16.58
CA VAL A 428 -9.78 -0.71 -17.87
C VAL A 428 -8.32 -1.13 -17.67
N TYR A 429 -7.58 -0.45 -16.80
CA TYR A 429 -6.19 -0.78 -16.48
C TYR A 429 -6.04 -2.22 -15.96
N PHE A 430 -6.74 -2.59 -14.88
CA PHE A 430 -6.54 -3.90 -14.24
C PHE A 430 -7.17 -5.05 -15.01
N LEU A 431 -8.31 -4.86 -15.68
CA LEU A 431 -8.96 -5.91 -16.48
C LEU A 431 -8.15 -6.22 -17.75
N ASN A 432 -7.44 -5.23 -18.30
CA ASN A 432 -6.52 -5.45 -19.43
C ASN A 432 -5.27 -6.23 -19.04
N LEU A 433 -4.89 -6.24 -17.75
CA LEU A 433 -3.82 -7.08 -17.22
C LEU A 433 -4.24 -8.54 -17.01
N LEU A 434 -5.54 -8.88 -17.15
CA LEU A 434 -5.97 -10.27 -17.11
C LEU A 434 -5.66 -10.97 -18.44
N ARG A 435 -5.03 -12.14 -18.34
CA ARG A 435 -4.81 -13.09 -19.44
C ARG A 435 -6.12 -13.79 -19.84
N ILE A 436 -6.13 -14.39 -21.02
CA ILE A 436 -7.30 -15.11 -21.53
C ILE A 436 -7.61 -16.41 -20.76
N ASP A 437 -6.63 -16.93 -20.01
CA ASP A 437 -6.79 -18.04 -19.06
C ASP A 437 -7.20 -17.59 -17.64
N GLY A 438 -7.41 -16.28 -17.44
CA GLY A 438 -7.89 -15.69 -16.20
C GLY A 438 -6.83 -15.55 -15.10
N TYR A 439 -5.54 -15.52 -15.44
CA TYR A 439 -4.45 -15.10 -14.53
C TYR A 439 -3.96 -13.68 -14.86
N ASN A 440 -2.93 -13.19 -14.16
CA ASN A 440 -2.41 -11.83 -14.30
C ASN A 440 -0.93 -11.72 -13.89
N PRO A 441 -0.19 -10.70 -14.37
CA PRO A 441 1.15 -10.43 -13.90
C PRO A 441 1.15 -10.05 -12.40
N LEU A 442 2.26 -10.33 -11.70
CA LEU A 442 2.39 -10.05 -10.28
C LEU A 442 2.81 -8.61 -10.01
N ARG A 443 3.86 -8.14 -10.69
CA ARG A 443 4.46 -6.82 -10.45
C ARG A 443 3.95 -5.81 -11.46
N ILE A 444 3.51 -4.68 -10.96
CA ILE A 444 3.03 -3.53 -11.73
C ILE A 444 4.07 -2.42 -11.61
N GLU A 445 4.42 -1.81 -12.75
CA GLU A 445 5.48 -0.82 -12.89
C GLU A 445 4.97 0.47 -13.54
N GLY A 446 3.67 0.77 -13.37
CA GLY A 446 3.04 2.01 -13.81
C GLY A 446 2.66 2.04 -15.30
N GLU A 447 2.73 3.23 -15.89
CA GLU A 447 2.45 3.50 -17.30
C GLU A 447 3.63 4.26 -17.93
N LYS A 448 4.12 3.80 -19.10
CA LYS A 448 5.05 4.58 -19.92
C LYS A 448 4.30 5.45 -20.90
N PHE A 449 4.80 6.66 -21.11
CA PHE A 449 4.30 7.60 -22.10
C PHE A 449 5.07 7.45 -23.39
N PHE A 450 4.38 7.56 -24.54
CA PHE A 450 5.02 7.57 -25.84
C PHE A 450 4.23 8.40 -26.86
N PHE A 451 4.90 8.78 -27.93
CA PHE A 451 4.30 9.48 -29.06
C PHE A 451 4.46 8.63 -30.34
N ARG A 452 3.40 8.50 -31.14
CA ARG A 452 3.45 7.80 -32.43
C ARG A 452 4.09 8.62 -33.55
N SER A 453 3.81 9.92 -33.57
CA SER A 453 4.21 10.81 -34.65
C SER A 453 5.33 11.75 -34.22
N GLU A 454 6.40 11.82 -35.01
CA GLU A 454 7.46 12.81 -34.85
C GLU A 454 6.96 14.23 -35.04
N GLU A 455 5.99 14.43 -35.94
CA GLU A 455 5.35 15.73 -36.14
C GLU A 455 4.66 16.21 -34.86
N LYS A 456 3.98 15.33 -34.13
CA LYS A 456 3.38 15.66 -32.83
C LYS A 456 4.44 16.07 -31.80
N ILE A 457 5.57 15.35 -31.75
CA ILE A 457 6.69 15.69 -30.87
C ILE A 457 7.22 17.08 -31.23
N LYS A 458 7.52 17.32 -32.50
CA LYS A 458 8.03 18.60 -32.99
C LYS A 458 7.08 19.75 -32.67
N ASN A 459 5.80 19.63 -33.01
CA ASN A 459 4.78 20.65 -32.74
C ASN A 459 4.65 20.94 -31.23
N MET A 460 4.77 19.92 -30.38
CA MET A 460 4.73 20.09 -28.93
C MET A 460 5.98 20.82 -28.40
N LEU A 461 7.17 20.44 -28.88
CA LEU A 461 8.44 21.05 -28.47
C LEU A 461 8.56 22.50 -28.96
N GLU A 462 8.11 22.80 -30.18
CA GLU A 462 8.06 24.16 -30.75
C GLU A 462 7.20 25.10 -29.90
N LYS A 463 6.03 24.65 -29.44
CA LYS A 463 5.15 25.41 -28.53
C LYS A 463 5.83 25.82 -27.23
N LEU A 464 6.89 25.12 -26.84
CA LEU A 464 7.64 25.34 -25.60
C LEU A 464 8.98 26.04 -25.82
N GLY A 465 9.31 26.37 -27.07
CA GLY A 465 10.60 26.95 -27.43
C GLY A 465 11.78 25.99 -27.28
N VAL A 466 11.53 24.68 -27.26
CA VAL A 466 12.57 23.65 -27.18
C VAL A 466 12.89 23.18 -28.59
N LYS A 467 14.16 23.29 -29.00
CA LYS A 467 14.60 22.79 -30.30
C LYS A 467 14.57 21.26 -30.29
N GLU A 468 13.86 20.68 -31.25
CA GLU A 468 13.85 19.24 -31.47
C GLU A 468 15.23 18.73 -31.91
N ASP A 469 15.60 17.56 -31.41
CA ASP A 469 16.75 16.80 -31.89
C ASP A 469 16.42 15.30 -31.97
N SER A 470 17.15 14.60 -32.83
CA SER A 470 16.86 13.20 -33.17
C SER A 470 16.93 12.24 -31.98
N LEU A 471 17.75 12.54 -30.96
CA LEU A 471 17.86 11.71 -29.75
C LEU A 471 16.65 11.92 -28.84
N LEU A 472 16.17 13.15 -28.68
CA LEU A 472 14.96 13.45 -27.92
C LEU A 472 13.72 12.83 -28.59
N SER A 473 13.58 12.97 -29.91
CA SER A 473 12.49 12.34 -30.65
C SER A 473 12.53 10.81 -30.54
N SER A 474 13.71 10.21 -30.68
CA SER A 474 13.88 8.76 -30.48
C SER A 474 13.52 8.32 -29.06
N PHE A 475 13.93 9.07 -28.03
CA PHE A 475 13.58 8.82 -26.64
C PHE A 475 12.07 8.89 -26.39
N MET A 476 11.42 9.95 -26.89
CA MET A 476 9.97 10.16 -26.74
C MET A 476 9.13 9.16 -27.53
N LYS A 477 9.64 8.68 -28.67
CA LYS A 477 9.02 7.57 -29.40
C LYS A 477 9.14 6.30 -28.58
N ARG A 478 10.35 5.87 -28.19
CA ARG A 478 10.64 4.58 -27.52
C ARG A 478 9.77 4.30 -26.29
N GLY A 479 9.40 5.36 -25.57
CA GLY A 479 8.58 5.29 -24.37
C GLY A 479 9.41 5.58 -23.11
N PHE A 480 8.83 6.37 -22.21
CA PHE A 480 9.51 6.89 -21.03
C PHE A 480 8.56 7.03 -19.83
N TYR A 481 9.12 6.94 -18.63
CA TYR A 481 8.42 7.39 -17.41
C TYR A 481 8.50 8.90 -17.29
N LEU A 482 7.48 9.52 -16.70
CA LEU A 482 7.37 10.97 -16.67
C LEU A 482 8.57 11.67 -16.00
N GLY A 483 9.18 11.09 -14.97
CA GLY A 483 10.39 11.65 -14.37
C GLY A 483 11.61 11.62 -15.30
N GLU A 484 11.71 10.62 -16.18
CA GLU A 484 12.89 10.38 -17.02
C GLU A 484 13.08 11.47 -18.07
N ILE A 485 11.99 12.02 -18.63
CA ILE A 485 12.09 13.08 -19.65
C ILE A 485 12.68 14.38 -19.06
N PHE A 486 12.30 14.75 -17.84
CA PHE A 486 12.86 15.93 -17.17
C PHE A 486 14.33 15.73 -16.83
N THR A 487 14.69 14.56 -16.29
CA THR A 487 16.10 14.24 -16.03
C THR A 487 16.92 14.20 -17.32
N PHE A 488 16.35 13.69 -18.42
CA PHE A 488 17.01 13.66 -19.73
C PHE A 488 17.29 15.07 -20.27
N LEU A 489 16.33 15.99 -20.15
CA LEU A 489 16.47 17.38 -20.61
C LEU A 489 17.46 18.17 -19.74
N GLU A 490 17.40 18.00 -18.42
CA GLU A 490 18.34 18.63 -17.48
C GLU A 490 19.80 18.21 -17.75
N LYS A 491 20.05 16.92 -18.02
CA LYS A 491 21.39 16.41 -18.39
C LYS A 491 21.94 16.98 -19.68
N ARG A 492 21.08 17.47 -20.58
CA ARG A 492 21.45 18.10 -21.85
C ARG A 492 21.51 19.63 -21.76
N GLY A 493 21.28 20.19 -20.58
CA GLY A 493 21.24 21.65 -20.38
C GLY A 493 20.03 22.32 -21.04
N VAL A 494 18.97 21.57 -21.34
CA VAL A 494 17.74 22.13 -21.93
C VAL A 494 16.86 22.66 -20.80
N GLU A 495 16.72 23.98 -20.73
CA GLU A 495 15.88 24.65 -19.74
C GLU A 495 14.44 24.77 -20.23
N ILE A 496 13.49 24.23 -19.46
CA ILE A 496 12.06 24.35 -19.74
C ILE A 496 11.49 25.45 -18.84
N ARG A 497 11.17 26.62 -19.42
CA ARG A 497 10.61 27.75 -18.68
C ARG A 497 9.25 27.42 -18.05
N ASP A 498 8.37 26.78 -18.83
CA ASP A 498 7.05 26.34 -18.35
C ASP A 498 7.00 24.81 -18.14
N LYS A 499 7.60 24.34 -17.03
CA LYS A 499 7.59 22.92 -16.65
C LYS A 499 6.16 22.36 -16.50
N LYS A 500 5.20 23.18 -16.03
CA LYS A 500 3.80 22.77 -15.84
C LYS A 500 3.06 22.64 -17.16
N GLY A 501 3.21 23.60 -18.07
CA GLY A 501 2.65 23.54 -19.42
C GLY A 501 3.20 22.36 -20.21
N PHE A 502 4.51 22.11 -20.15
CA PHE A 502 5.09 20.94 -20.81
C PHE A 502 4.51 19.63 -20.30
N LEU A 503 4.40 19.50 -18.98
CA LEU A 503 3.79 18.34 -18.34
C LEU A 503 2.33 18.14 -18.76
N ASN A 504 1.53 19.21 -18.79
CA ASN A 504 0.15 19.15 -19.25
C ASN A 504 0.05 18.70 -20.71
N LEU A 505 0.96 19.17 -21.58
CA LEU A 505 1.02 18.75 -22.98
C LEU A 505 1.35 17.26 -23.11
N ILE A 506 2.36 16.75 -22.38
CA ILE A 506 2.67 15.31 -22.38
C ILE A 506 1.46 14.49 -21.98
N LEU A 507 0.81 14.84 -20.87
CA LEU A 507 -0.31 14.05 -20.34
C LEU A 507 -1.56 14.07 -21.22
N THR A 508 -1.66 15.08 -22.09
CA THR A 508 -2.77 15.26 -23.03
C THR A 508 -2.50 14.57 -24.37
N GLU A 509 -1.29 14.73 -24.90
CA GLU A 509 -0.94 14.31 -26.27
C GLU A 509 -0.29 12.92 -26.34
N ALA A 510 0.36 12.46 -25.27
CA ALA A 510 1.04 11.17 -25.25
C ALA A 510 0.07 10.02 -25.02
N GLU A 511 0.31 8.92 -25.71
CA GLU A 511 -0.32 7.63 -25.43
C GLU A 511 0.36 6.95 -24.25
N ARG A 512 -0.34 5.98 -23.65
CA ARG A 512 0.10 5.27 -22.45
C ARG A 512 0.16 3.77 -22.70
N GLU A 513 1.22 3.16 -22.22
CA GLU A 513 1.43 1.72 -22.25
C GLU A 513 1.60 1.20 -20.81
N PRO A 514 0.76 0.26 -20.34
CA PRO A 514 0.95 -0.34 -19.03
C PRO A 514 2.21 -1.21 -19.02
N VAL A 515 2.97 -1.13 -17.93
CA VAL A 515 4.15 -1.97 -17.72
C VAL A 515 3.90 -2.88 -16.53
N ALA A 516 4.00 -4.19 -16.76
CA ALA A 516 3.88 -5.21 -15.76
C ALA A 516 4.75 -6.41 -16.15
N CYS A 517 5.09 -7.27 -15.19
CA CYS A 517 5.88 -8.46 -15.47
C CYS A 517 5.43 -9.66 -14.63
N PHE A 518 5.74 -10.84 -15.15
CA PHE A 518 5.63 -12.08 -14.40
C PHE A 518 6.46 -12.00 -13.11
N GLY A 519 5.94 -12.66 -12.07
CA GLY A 519 6.57 -12.73 -10.76
C GLY A 519 7.14 -14.10 -10.49
N GLU A 520 6.49 -14.83 -9.59
CA GLU A 520 6.94 -16.14 -9.11
C GLU A 520 5.85 -17.22 -9.27
N GLY A 521 4.72 -16.89 -9.89
CA GLY A 521 3.53 -17.74 -10.00
C GLY A 521 2.24 -16.93 -9.98
N TRP A 522 1.08 -17.60 -10.01
CA TRP A 522 -0.23 -16.95 -10.07
C TRP A 522 -1.13 -17.34 -8.91
N TRP A 523 -1.45 -16.34 -8.07
CA TRP A 523 -2.37 -16.51 -6.96
C TRP A 523 -3.81 -16.64 -7.46
N ILE A 524 -4.55 -17.57 -6.88
CA ILE A 524 -5.91 -17.90 -7.34
C ILE A 524 -6.94 -16.83 -7.00
N ASP A 525 -6.63 -15.90 -6.09
CA ASP A 525 -7.55 -14.87 -5.59
C ASP A 525 -7.47 -13.56 -6.38
N HIS A 526 -6.39 -13.29 -7.13
CA HIS A 526 -6.11 -11.97 -7.70
C HIS A 526 -7.24 -11.38 -8.57
N TRP A 527 -7.89 -12.20 -9.38
CA TRP A 527 -8.92 -11.75 -10.32
C TRP A 527 -10.17 -11.20 -9.60
N ARG A 528 -10.48 -11.66 -8.37
CA ARG A 528 -11.71 -11.24 -7.67
C ARG A 528 -11.68 -9.77 -7.25
N TYR A 529 -10.49 -9.19 -7.09
CA TYR A 529 -10.35 -7.76 -6.80
C TYR A 529 -10.79 -6.88 -7.97
N CYS A 530 -10.74 -7.38 -9.20
CA CYS A 530 -11.33 -6.72 -10.37
C CYS A 530 -12.86 -6.59 -10.23
N LEU A 531 -13.53 -7.55 -9.60
CA LEU A 531 -14.98 -7.45 -9.31
C LEU A 531 -15.28 -6.34 -8.31
N ASP A 532 -14.41 -6.15 -7.31
CA ASP A 532 -14.54 -5.05 -6.35
C ASP A 532 -14.41 -3.67 -7.03
N LEU A 533 -13.56 -3.53 -8.07
CA LEU A 533 -13.49 -2.30 -8.88
C LEU A 533 -14.78 -2.04 -9.66
N ILE A 534 -15.36 -3.08 -10.27
CA ILE A 534 -16.64 -2.99 -10.99
C ILE A 534 -17.77 -2.59 -10.03
N GLU A 535 -17.85 -3.24 -8.86
CA GLU A 535 -18.83 -2.88 -7.83
C GLU A 535 -18.66 -1.43 -7.39
N SER A 536 -17.42 -1.00 -7.13
CA SER A 536 -17.17 0.38 -6.71
C SER A 536 -17.48 1.41 -7.80
N TYR A 537 -17.29 1.10 -9.07
CA TYR A 537 -17.68 2.00 -10.16
C TYR A 537 -19.20 2.13 -10.24
N LEU A 538 -19.91 0.99 -10.26
CA LEU A 538 -21.38 1.00 -10.33
C LEU A 538 -22.04 1.59 -9.08
N TYR A 539 -21.33 1.65 -7.96
CA TYR A 539 -21.78 2.38 -6.77
C TYR A 539 -21.94 3.88 -7.03
N PHE A 540 -21.11 4.50 -7.87
CA PHE A 540 -21.15 5.94 -8.21
C PHE A 540 -21.72 6.24 -9.61
N TYR A 541 -21.62 5.28 -10.53
CA TYR A 541 -22.01 5.39 -11.94
C TYR A 541 -23.00 4.29 -12.36
N PRO A 542 -24.15 4.13 -11.66
CA PRO A 542 -25.12 3.11 -12.03
C PRO A 542 -25.73 3.34 -13.43
N ASP A 543 -25.82 4.59 -13.87
CA ASP A 543 -26.23 5.06 -15.20
C ASP A 543 -25.26 4.66 -16.33
N LYS A 544 -24.02 4.31 -15.99
CA LYS A 544 -22.97 3.91 -16.95
C LYS A 544 -22.75 2.41 -17.05
N LEU A 545 -23.68 1.62 -16.50
CA LEU A 545 -23.59 0.16 -16.50
C LEU A 545 -23.43 -0.40 -17.92
N LYS A 546 -24.27 0.03 -18.87
CA LYS A 546 -24.20 -0.46 -20.26
C LYS A 546 -22.84 -0.13 -20.90
N GLU A 547 -22.41 1.12 -20.86
CA GLU A 547 -21.13 1.59 -21.42
C GLU A 547 -19.95 0.80 -20.85
N LEU A 548 -19.94 0.56 -19.54
CA LEU A 548 -18.87 -0.22 -18.91
C LEU A 548 -18.77 -1.64 -19.47
N PHE A 549 -19.90 -2.32 -19.65
CA PHE A 549 -19.91 -3.73 -20.00
C PHE A 549 -19.75 -4.01 -21.49
N TRP A 550 -20.25 -3.12 -22.35
CA TRP A 550 -20.45 -3.39 -23.77
C TRP A 550 -19.47 -2.67 -24.71
N ASP A 551 -18.74 -1.65 -24.25
CA ASP A 551 -17.69 -1.01 -25.06
C ASP A 551 -16.54 -1.99 -25.38
N LYS A 552 -16.12 -2.07 -26.66
CA LYS A 552 -14.95 -2.87 -27.12
C LYS A 552 -13.62 -2.19 -26.77
N LYS A 553 -13.34 -1.98 -25.46
CA LYS A 553 -12.12 -1.33 -24.94
C LYS A 553 -11.18 -2.25 -24.15
N PHE A 554 -11.53 -3.53 -23.99
CA PHE A 554 -10.73 -4.46 -23.21
C PHE A 554 -9.83 -5.35 -24.07
N MET A 555 -8.66 -5.69 -23.55
CA MET A 555 -7.64 -6.53 -24.19
C MET A 555 -7.24 -7.66 -23.23
N PHE A 556 -6.53 -8.68 -23.72
CA PHE A 556 -5.94 -9.73 -22.87
C PHE A 556 -4.43 -9.54 -22.73
N TRP A 557 -3.93 -9.62 -21.50
CA TRP A 557 -2.49 -9.62 -21.25
C TRP A 557 -1.84 -10.87 -21.83
N ASP A 558 -0.61 -10.72 -22.31
CA ASP A 558 0.19 -11.76 -22.95
C ASP A 558 1.55 -11.87 -22.26
N ASP A 559 1.93 -13.09 -21.91
CA ASP A 559 3.01 -13.37 -20.98
C ASP A 559 3.70 -14.67 -21.41
N GLU A 560 5.01 -14.71 -21.25
CA GLU A 560 5.86 -15.80 -21.71
C GLU A 560 5.72 -17.10 -20.89
N TYR A 561 4.98 -17.07 -19.79
CA TYR A 561 4.73 -18.24 -18.94
C TYR A 561 3.38 -18.91 -19.24
N LYS A 562 3.26 -20.22 -18.99
CA LYS A 562 1.99 -20.95 -19.02
C LYS A 562 1.85 -21.93 -17.85
N VAL A 563 0.61 -22.29 -17.54
CA VAL A 563 0.33 -23.43 -16.65
C VAL A 563 0.55 -24.72 -17.44
N ARG A 564 1.35 -25.63 -16.89
CA ARG A 564 1.62 -26.96 -17.47
C ARG A 564 0.39 -27.85 -17.40
N LYS A 565 0.34 -28.89 -18.24
CA LYS A 565 -0.73 -29.89 -18.18
C LYS A 565 -0.72 -30.60 -16.84
N ARG A 566 -1.89 -30.89 -16.27
CA ARG A 566 -2.18 -32.26 -15.86
C ARG A 566 -1.06 -33.14 -15.32
N GLU A 567 -0.86 -34.16 -16.13
CA GLU A 567 0.15 -35.20 -16.11
C GLU A 567 1.59 -34.72 -15.93
N ASP A 568 1.92 -33.49 -16.32
CA ASP A 568 3.28 -32.94 -16.23
C ASP A 568 3.62 -32.36 -14.85
N ARG A 569 2.62 -32.17 -14.00
CA ARG A 569 2.76 -31.53 -12.68
C ARG A 569 2.76 -32.55 -11.54
N TYR A 570 2.41 -33.80 -11.79
CA TYR A 570 2.24 -34.80 -10.74
C TYR A 570 3.53 -35.57 -10.49
N VAL A 571 3.97 -35.57 -9.23
CA VAL A 571 5.23 -36.19 -8.82
C VAL A 571 4.98 -37.14 -7.65
N LEU A 572 5.56 -38.34 -7.71
CA LEU A 572 5.56 -39.29 -6.62
C LEU A 572 6.76 -39.01 -5.69
N LYS A 573 6.49 -38.76 -4.41
CA LYS A 573 7.52 -38.60 -3.37
C LYS A 573 7.24 -39.58 -2.23
N GLY A 574 8.02 -40.65 -2.17
CA GLY A 574 7.70 -41.80 -1.35
C GLY A 574 6.47 -42.51 -1.89
N ASP A 575 5.43 -42.65 -1.07
CA ASP A 575 4.14 -43.26 -1.39
C ASP A 575 3.06 -42.23 -1.77
N LYS A 576 3.36 -40.93 -1.72
CA LYS A 576 2.39 -39.84 -1.91
C LYS A 576 2.60 -39.09 -3.22
N VAL A 577 1.49 -38.74 -3.87
CA VAL A 577 1.46 -37.90 -5.07
C VAL A 577 1.31 -36.43 -4.68
N TYR A 578 2.12 -35.57 -5.29
CA TYR A 578 2.10 -34.11 -5.12
C TYR A 578 1.93 -33.41 -6.47
N GLN A 579 1.41 -32.18 -6.45
CA GLN A 579 1.38 -31.27 -7.60
C GLN A 579 2.51 -30.25 -7.51
N LEU A 580 3.51 -30.30 -8.40
CA LEU A 580 4.70 -29.44 -8.33
C LEU A 580 5.07 -28.91 -9.71
N ASN A 581 5.84 -27.81 -9.73
CA ASN A 581 6.35 -27.18 -10.95
C ASN A 581 5.24 -26.89 -11.96
N SER A 582 4.18 -26.21 -11.51
CA SER A 582 2.95 -26.04 -12.27
C SER A 582 3.05 -24.99 -13.37
N VAL A 583 4.01 -24.08 -13.27
CA VAL A 583 4.24 -22.98 -14.22
C VAL A 583 5.58 -23.15 -14.93
N GLU A 584 5.61 -22.93 -16.24
CA GLU A 584 6.84 -22.93 -17.05
C GLU A 584 6.93 -21.70 -17.96
N MET A 585 8.16 -21.27 -18.25
CA MET A 585 8.47 -20.21 -19.21
C MET A 585 8.72 -20.83 -20.58
N VAL A 586 8.13 -20.24 -21.63
CA VAL A 586 8.31 -20.69 -23.03
C VAL A 586 9.17 -19.67 -23.78
N GLU A 587 10.41 -20.06 -24.12
CA GLU A 587 11.40 -19.14 -24.72
C GLU A 587 10.92 -18.57 -26.08
N GLU A 588 10.26 -19.38 -26.91
CA GLU A 588 9.67 -18.93 -28.18
C GLU A 588 8.66 -17.78 -27.97
N LYS A 589 7.82 -17.89 -26.94
CA LYS A 589 6.84 -16.85 -26.60
C LYS A 589 7.52 -15.57 -26.10
N LYS A 590 8.59 -15.71 -25.30
CA LYS A 590 9.41 -14.58 -24.84
C LYS A 590 10.05 -13.83 -26.00
N GLU A 591 10.65 -14.56 -26.95
CA GLU A 591 11.19 -13.95 -28.17
C GLU A 591 10.13 -13.21 -28.97
N LEU A 592 8.94 -13.83 -29.16
CA LEU A 592 7.81 -13.21 -29.86
C LEU A 592 7.41 -11.88 -29.21
N ILE A 593 7.26 -11.86 -27.87
CA ILE A 593 6.92 -10.64 -27.12
C ILE A 593 8.02 -9.58 -27.27
N MET A 594 9.30 -9.97 -27.18
CA MET A 594 10.42 -9.03 -27.28
C MET A 594 10.53 -8.36 -28.66
N ARG A 595 10.20 -9.08 -29.74
CA ARG A 595 10.21 -8.58 -31.14
C ARG A 595 9.15 -7.50 -31.39
N ARG A 596 8.04 -7.49 -30.64
CA ARG A 596 7.00 -6.46 -30.75
C ARG A 596 7.55 -5.10 -30.33
N GLU A 597 7.21 -4.02 -31.04
CA GLU A 597 7.69 -2.68 -30.69
C GLU A 597 6.86 -2.02 -29.57
N ARG A 598 5.53 -2.18 -29.62
CA ARG A 598 4.55 -1.57 -28.71
C ARG A 598 3.46 -2.56 -28.35
N PHE A 599 2.85 -2.32 -27.19
CA PHE A 599 1.83 -3.16 -26.57
C PHE A 599 2.26 -4.63 -26.63
N LYS A 600 3.51 -4.87 -26.22
CA LYS A 600 4.22 -6.14 -26.43
C LYS A 600 3.52 -7.29 -25.73
N ASN A 601 2.98 -7.01 -24.54
CA ASN A 601 2.33 -7.95 -23.65
C ASN A 601 0.79 -7.95 -23.81
N PHE A 602 0.29 -7.80 -25.03
CA PHE A 602 -1.12 -7.96 -25.33
C PHE A 602 -1.35 -9.03 -26.38
N LEU A 603 -2.35 -9.87 -26.16
CA LEU A 603 -2.67 -11.04 -27.00
C LEU A 603 -3.13 -10.57 -28.37
N ARG A 604 -2.67 -11.28 -29.40
CA ARG A 604 -2.89 -10.91 -30.80
C ARG A 604 -3.53 -12.04 -31.58
N THR A 605 -4.17 -11.68 -32.68
CA THR A 605 -4.62 -12.64 -33.69
C THR A 605 -3.43 -13.14 -34.51
N GLU A 606 -3.63 -14.17 -35.32
CA GLU A 606 -2.65 -14.67 -36.30
C GLU A 606 -2.20 -13.59 -37.30
N GLU A 607 -3.05 -12.60 -37.57
CA GLU A 607 -2.72 -11.41 -38.37
C GLU A 607 -1.93 -10.33 -37.59
N ASP A 608 -1.40 -10.66 -36.41
CA ASP A 608 -0.66 -9.77 -35.51
C ASP A 608 -1.46 -8.52 -35.04
N LYS A 609 -2.80 -8.59 -35.04
CA LYS A 609 -3.66 -7.52 -34.50
C LYS A 609 -3.96 -7.75 -33.03
N ILE A 610 -3.84 -6.72 -32.19
CA ILE A 610 -4.24 -6.80 -30.77
C ILE A 610 -5.73 -7.08 -30.69
N TYR A 611 -6.10 -8.17 -30.01
CA TYR A 611 -7.49 -8.54 -29.84
C TYR A 611 -8.19 -7.62 -28.83
N LYS A 612 -9.31 -7.02 -29.25
CA LYS A 612 -10.13 -6.12 -28.43
C LYS A 612 -11.53 -6.68 -28.27
N THR A 613 -12.07 -6.60 -27.06
CA THR A 613 -13.37 -7.17 -26.72
C THR A 613 -14.06 -6.37 -25.60
N THR A 614 -15.24 -6.84 -25.17
CA THR A 614 -16.07 -6.22 -24.13
C THR A 614 -15.75 -6.78 -22.74
N LEU A 615 -16.20 -6.11 -21.68
CA LEU A 615 -16.02 -6.62 -20.31
C LEU A 615 -16.78 -7.93 -20.09
N VAL A 616 -17.93 -8.11 -20.76
CA VAL A 616 -18.70 -9.36 -20.72
C VAL A 616 -17.84 -10.54 -21.17
N VAL A 617 -17.12 -10.39 -22.29
CA VAL A 617 -16.23 -11.46 -22.81
C VAL A 617 -15.04 -11.70 -21.87
N LYS A 618 -14.44 -10.64 -21.31
CA LYS A 618 -13.38 -10.75 -20.30
C LYS A 618 -13.82 -11.58 -19.09
N LEU A 619 -14.99 -11.27 -18.54
CA LEU A 619 -15.53 -11.98 -17.38
C LEU A 619 -15.97 -13.40 -17.74
N LEU A 620 -16.53 -13.62 -18.93
CA LEU A 620 -16.89 -14.97 -19.38
C LEU A 620 -15.66 -15.87 -19.54
N SER A 621 -14.60 -15.37 -20.19
CA SER A 621 -13.30 -16.08 -20.28
C SER A 621 -12.77 -16.45 -18.90
N LEU A 622 -12.84 -15.54 -17.93
CA LEU A 622 -12.47 -15.80 -16.55
C LEU A 622 -13.36 -16.88 -15.91
N VAL A 623 -14.69 -16.77 -16.04
CA VAL A 623 -15.66 -17.72 -15.48
C VAL A 623 -15.43 -19.13 -16.01
N LEU A 624 -15.27 -19.30 -17.33
CA LEU A 624 -15.07 -20.62 -17.97
C LEU A 624 -13.76 -21.27 -17.52
N ASN A 625 -12.67 -20.51 -17.43
CA ASN A 625 -11.39 -21.03 -16.92
C ASN A 625 -11.50 -21.45 -15.45
N LYS A 626 -12.16 -20.64 -14.62
CA LYS A 626 -12.25 -20.88 -13.17
C LYS A 626 -13.20 -22.02 -12.82
N VAL A 627 -14.33 -22.18 -13.52
CA VAL A 627 -15.21 -23.35 -13.32
C VAL A 627 -14.56 -24.66 -13.77
N ALA A 628 -13.73 -24.62 -14.81
CA ALA A 628 -12.93 -25.76 -15.25
C ALA A 628 -11.71 -26.04 -14.35
N THR A 629 -11.56 -25.27 -13.26
CA THR A 629 -10.51 -25.43 -12.23
C THR A 629 -11.12 -25.75 -10.86
N ILE A 630 -12.38 -26.20 -10.82
CA ILE A 630 -12.98 -26.68 -9.57
C ILE A 630 -12.37 -28.04 -9.20
N ASP A 631 -12.11 -28.21 -7.91
CA ASP A 631 -11.45 -29.37 -7.33
C ASP A 631 -12.21 -30.70 -7.55
N PRO A 632 -11.56 -31.86 -7.31
CA PRO A 632 -12.18 -33.17 -7.49
C PRO A 632 -13.41 -33.45 -6.60
N SER A 633 -13.66 -32.64 -5.56
CA SER A 633 -14.85 -32.75 -4.72
C SER A 633 -15.97 -31.79 -5.12
N GLY A 634 -15.77 -30.97 -6.15
CA GLY A 634 -16.77 -30.03 -6.66
C GLY A 634 -16.94 -28.76 -5.83
N ILE A 635 -16.03 -28.46 -4.89
CA ILE A 635 -16.24 -27.46 -3.83
C ILE A 635 -15.47 -26.17 -4.06
N GLY A 636 -14.14 -26.26 -4.04
CA GLY A 636 -13.24 -25.11 -4.13
C GLY A 636 -12.59 -25.00 -5.50
N ILE A 637 -12.04 -23.82 -5.79
CA ILE A 637 -11.16 -23.64 -6.95
C ILE A 637 -9.74 -24.10 -6.57
N GLU A 638 -9.15 -24.94 -7.41
CA GLU A 638 -7.84 -25.56 -7.22
C GLU A 638 -6.69 -24.55 -7.35
N MET A 639 -5.69 -24.68 -6.48
CA MET A 639 -4.43 -23.94 -6.48
C MET A 639 -3.44 -24.54 -7.48
N GLU A 640 -3.80 -24.50 -8.77
CA GLU A 640 -3.08 -25.21 -9.83
C GLU A 640 -1.88 -24.47 -10.44
N ALA A 641 -1.52 -23.29 -9.92
CA ALA A 641 -0.53 -22.39 -10.51
C ALA A 641 0.54 -21.95 -9.49
N ASP A 642 0.97 -22.90 -8.65
CA ASP A 642 2.05 -22.81 -7.65
C ASP A 642 1.86 -21.80 -6.50
N LYS A 643 0.80 -20.98 -6.52
CA LYS A 643 0.53 -19.99 -5.47
C LYS A 643 -0.86 -20.19 -4.83
N PRO A 644 -1.00 -19.90 -3.52
CA PRO A 644 -2.27 -20.01 -2.81
C PRO A 644 -3.21 -18.84 -3.16
N GLY A 645 -4.29 -18.69 -2.37
CA GLY A 645 -5.15 -17.52 -2.41
C GLY A 645 -4.62 -16.36 -1.56
N TRP A 646 -5.53 -15.68 -0.83
CA TRP A 646 -5.16 -14.50 -0.05
C TRP A 646 -4.10 -14.78 1.03
N CYS A 647 -4.23 -15.91 1.73
CA CYS A 647 -3.35 -16.31 2.80
C CYS A 647 -2.04 -16.90 2.26
N ASP A 648 -1.06 -16.04 2.01
CA ASP A 648 0.23 -16.43 1.39
C ASP A 648 1.05 -17.42 2.24
N SER A 649 0.81 -17.48 3.55
CA SER A 649 1.48 -18.42 4.44
C SER A 649 0.96 -19.86 4.32
N LEU A 650 -0.12 -20.10 3.58
CA LEU A 650 -0.58 -21.43 3.14
C LEU A 650 0.08 -21.85 1.81
N ASN A 651 1.33 -21.44 1.61
CA ASN A 651 2.10 -21.65 0.38
C ASN A 651 2.41 -23.11 0.05
N GLY A 652 2.10 -24.05 0.95
CA GLY A 652 2.25 -25.49 0.68
C GLY A 652 1.00 -26.15 0.11
N LEU A 653 -0.18 -25.53 0.26
CA LEU A 653 -1.44 -26.04 -0.27
C LEU A 653 -1.44 -26.33 -1.78
N PRO A 654 -0.83 -25.52 -2.68
CA PRO A 654 -0.73 -25.86 -4.09
C PRO A 654 -0.17 -27.27 -4.34
N SER A 655 0.79 -27.69 -3.51
CA SER A 655 1.41 -29.02 -3.63
C SER A 655 0.53 -30.18 -3.19
N LEU A 656 -0.46 -29.89 -2.35
CA LEU A 656 -1.43 -30.85 -1.80
C LEU A 656 -2.77 -30.77 -2.53
N PHE A 657 -2.75 -30.38 -3.81
CA PHE A 657 -3.95 -30.18 -4.63
C PHE A 657 -4.95 -29.22 -3.97
N GLY A 658 -4.45 -28.27 -3.19
CA GLY A 658 -5.26 -27.45 -2.31
C GLY A 658 -6.28 -26.63 -3.09
N SER A 659 -7.42 -26.36 -2.46
CA SER A 659 -8.49 -25.57 -3.07
C SER A 659 -9.13 -24.63 -2.06
N SER A 660 -9.92 -23.67 -2.56
CA SER A 660 -10.54 -22.64 -1.74
C SER A 660 -12.00 -22.41 -2.11
N LEU A 661 -12.86 -22.37 -1.09
CA LEU A 661 -14.28 -22.05 -1.23
C LEU A 661 -14.51 -20.56 -1.54
N CYS A 662 -13.60 -19.67 -1.11
CA CYS A 662 -13.72 -18.23 -1.35
C CYS A 662 -13.80 -17.90 -2.84
N GLU A 663 -12.93 -18.53 -3.62
CA GLU A 663 -12.87 -18.32 -5.07
C GLU A 663 -14.12 -18.89 -5.77
N THR A 664 -14.71 -19.98 -5.25
CA THR A 664 -16.02 -20.48 -5.73
C THR A 664 -17.15 -19.49 -5.48
N LEU A 665 -17.19 -18.86 -4.30
CA LEU A 665 -18.19 -17.84 -3.95
C LEU A 665 -18.03 -16.59 -4.84
N GLU A 666 -16.80 -16.16 -5.10
CA GLU A 666 -16.53 -15.04 -5.99
C GLU A 666 -16.79 -15.41 -7.47
N LEU A 667 -16.69 -16.69 -7.84
CA LEU A 667 -17.07 -17.16 -9.18
C LEU A 667 -18.58 -17.04 -9.39
N LYS A 668 -19.38 -17.41 -8.37
CA LYS A 668 -20.83 -17.15 -8.35
C LYS A 668 -21.11 -15.65 -8.51
N ARG A 669 -20.38 -14.78 -7.81
CA ARG A 669 -20.49 -13.32 -7.97
C ARG A 669 -20.16 -12.84 -9.38
N ALA A 670 -19.14 -13.40 -10.03
CA ALA A 670 -18.81 -13.08 -11.43
C ALA A 670 -19.96 -13.46 -12.40
N CYS A 671 -20.57 -14.63 -12.22
CA CYS A 671 -21.75 -15.04 -12.99
C CYS A 671 -22.90 -14.04 -12.84
N LEU A 672 -23.18 -13.58 -11.61
CA LEU A 672 -24.21 -12.58 -11.34
C LEU A 672 -23.94 -11.23 -12.01
N PHE A 673 -22.67 -10.80 -12.08
CA PHE A 673 -22.30 -9.59 -12.84
C PHE A 673 -22.58 -9.73 -14.33
N ILE A 674 -22.26 -10.87 -14.95
CA ILE A 674 -22.55 -11.10 -16.36
C ILE A 674 -24.06 -11.11 -16.59
N ILE A 675 -24.84 -11.81 -15.75
CA ILE A 675 -26.31 -11.82 -15.86
C ILE A 675 -26.86 -10.40 -15.79
N LYS A 676 -26.40 -9.58 -14.82
CA LYS A 676 -26.80 -8.17 -14.69
C LYS A 676 -26.48 -7.35 -15.94
N ALA A 677 -25.32 -7.58 -16.57
CA ALA A 677 -24.93 -6.91 -17.80
C ALA A 677 -25.78 -7.34 -19.02
N MET A 678 -26.19 -8.61 -19.08
CA MET A 678 -27.10 -9.10 -20.12
C MET A 678 -28.52 -8.55 -19.94
N GLU A 679 -28.98 -8.43 -18.70
CA GLU A 679 -30.29 -7.86 -18.36
C GLU A 679 -30.39 -6.37 -18.71
N SER A 680 -29.28 -5.62 -18.63
CA SER A 680 -29.29 -4.19 -18.94
C SER A 680 -29.55 -3.87 -20.41
N VAL A 681 -29.30 -4.83 -21.31
CA VAL A 681 -29.56 -4.68 -22.75
C VAL A 681 -30.78 -5.51 -23.19
N LYS A 682 -31.63 -5.94 -22.25
CA LYS A 682 -32.77 -6.83 -22.54
C LYS A 682 -33.72 -6.29 -23.62
N LYS A 683 -33.92 -4.96 -23.63
CA LYS A 683 -34.81 -4.26 -24.55
C LYS A 683 -34.16 -3.92 -25.90
N GLU A 684 -32.86 -4.19 -26.06
CA GLU A 684 -32.09 -3.80 -27.25
C GLU A 684 -31.82 -5.02 -28.13
N LYS A 685 -32.40 -5.03 -29.33
CA LYS A 685 -32.24 -6.15 -30.28
C LYS A 685 -30.93 -6.14 -31.06
N GLU A 686 -30.21 -5.02 -31.05
CA GLU A 686 -29.00 -4.80 -31.86
C GLU A 686 -27.69 -5.17 -31.13
N VAL A 687 -27.73 -5.37 -29.81
CA VAL A 687 -26.54 -5.71 -29.02
C VAL A 687 -26.18 -7.17 -29.24
N LYS A 688 -25.12 -7.41 -30.02
CA LYS A 688 -24.56 -8.73 -30.28
C LYS A 688 -23.41 -9.04 -29.33
N LEU A 689 -23.39 -10.27 -28.80
CA LEU A 689 -22.26 -10.78 -28.03
C LEU A 689 -21.43 -11.71 -28.93
N GLU A 690 -20.20 -11.29 -29.19
CA GLU A 690 -19.25 -11.98 -30.06
C GLU A 690 -18.10 -12.52 -29.20
N LEU A 691 -17.80 -13.81 -29.33
CA LEU A 691 -16.71 -14.49 -28.65
C LEU A 691 -15.63 -14.89 -29.67
N PRO A 692 -14.34 -14.88 -29.33
CA PRO A 692 -13.34 -15.50 -30.20
C PRO A 692 -13.65 -17.00 -30.33
N ALA A 693 -13.45 -17.58 -31.51
CA ALA A 693 -13.87 -18.94 -31.85
C ALA A 693 -13.41 -19.99 -30.82
N GLU A 694 -12.17 -19.88 -30.32
CA GLU A 694 -11.61 -20.78 -29.32
C GLU A 694 -12.36 -20.69 -27.97
N LEU A 695 -12.81 -19.50 -27.59
CA LEU A 695 -13.59 -19.29 -26.36
C LEU A 695 -15.03 -19.80 -26.53
N TYR A 696 -15.61 -19.63 -27.73
CA TYR A 696 -16.91 -20.19 -28.05
C TYR A 696 -16.90 -21.71 -27.97
N GLU A 697 -15.91 -22.38 -28.58
CA GLU A 697 -15.73 -23.83 -28.47
C GLU A 697 -15.61 -24.29 -27.02
N PHE A 698 -14.83 -23.56 -26.21
CA PHE A 698 -14.67 -23.86 -24.79
C PHE A 698 -15.98 -23.71 -24.01
N PHE A 699 -16.75 -22.66 -24.31
CA PHE A 699 -18.10 -22.46 -23.77
C PHE A 699 -19.03 -23.64 -24.12
N VAL A 700 -19.10 -24.04 -25.39
CA VAL A 700 -19.97 -25.14 -25.84
C VAL A 700 -19.61 -26.44 -25.13
N GLY A 701 -18.32 -26.78 -25.05
CA GLY A 701 -17.87 -27.98 -24.34
C GLY A 701 -18.27 -27.98 -22.86
N LEU A 702 -18.15 -26.85 -22.16
CA LEU A 702 -18.58 -26.73 -20.76
C LEU A 702 -20.11 -26.74 -20.62
N GLU A 703 -20.85 -26.17 -21.56
CA GLU A 703 -22.32 -26.22 -21.59
C GLU A 703 -22.82 -27.67 -21.71
N GLU A 704 -22.20 -28.47 -22.59
CA GLU A 704 -22.51 -29.91 -22.73
C GLU A 704 -22.19 -30.70 -21.47
N LEU A 705 -21.02 -30.47 -20.86
CA LEU A 705 -20.66 -31.12 -19.59
C LEU A 705 -21.64 -30.74 -18.47
N LEU A 706 -22.10 -29.49 -18.43
CA LEU A 706 -23.04 -29.03 -17.41
C LEU A 706 -24.42 -29.67 -17.56
N LYS A 707 -24.88 -29.93 -18.80
CA LYS A 707 -26.11 -30.69 -19.08
C LYS A 707 -26.00 -32.14 -18.56
N LEU A 708 -24.83 -32.75 -18.69
CA LEU A 708 -24.56 -34.11 -18.21
C LEU A 708 -24.32 -34.19 -16.70
N TYR A 709 -23.83 -33.12 -16.07
CA TYR A 709 -23.44 -33.12 -14.66
C TYR A 709 -24.55 -33.61 -13.72
N PHE A 710 -25.79 -33.18 -13.96
CA PHE A 710 -26.95 -33.57 -13.15
C PHE A 710 -27.53 -34.95 -13.51
N SER A 711 -27.09 -35.58 -14.61
CA SER A 711 -27.48 -36.95 -14.97
C SER A 711 -26.48 -38.01 -14.48
N TRP A 712 -25.25 -37.62 -14.15
CA TRP A 712 -24.28 -38.51 -13.51
C TRP A 712 -24.66 -38.87 -12.08
N ARG A 713 -24.22 -40.05 -11.63
CA ARG A 713 -24.36 -40.46 -10.23
C ARG A 713 -23.65 -39.45 -9.33
N GLU A 714 -24.28 -39.12 -8.21
CA GLU A 714 -23.79 -38.10 -7.28
C GLU A 714 -22.38 -38.37 -6.76
N GLU A 715 -22.02 -39.65 -6.57
CA GLU A 715 -20.69 -40.09 -6.15
C GLU A 715 -19.60 -39.88 -7.21
N ASP A 716 -19.96 -39.89 -8.50
CA ASP A 716 -19.01 -39.81 -9.62
C ASP A 716 -18.95 -38.40 -10.24
N ARG A 717 -20.03 -37.62 -10.15
CA ARG A 717 -20.23 -36.42 -10.97
C ARG A 717 -19.14 -35.36 -10.81
N ASP A 718 -18.60 -35.20 -9.59
CA ASP A 718 -17.59 -34.18 -9.29
C ASP A 718 -16.21 -34.55 -9.87
N TYR A 719 -15.81 -35.82 -9.72
CA TYR A 719 -14.58 -36.33 -10.30
C TYR A 719 -14.63 -36.34 -11.84
N LEU A 720 -15.77 -36.77 -12.41
CA LEU A 720 -16.00 -36.74 -13.86
C LEU A 720 -15.94 -35.30 -14.41
N TRP A 721 -16.53 -34.33 -13.70
CA TRP A 721 -16.41 -32.91 -14.04
C TRP A 721 -14.95 -32.47 -14.02
N TRP A 722 -14.22 -32.70 -12.92
CA TRP A 722 -12.82 -32.31 -12.78
C TRP A 722 -11.94 -32.87 -13.92
N GLY A 723 -12.12 -34.14 -14.28
CA GLY A 723 -11.41 -34.78 -15.38
C GLY A 723 -11.71 -34.14 -16.74
N LYS A 724 -13.01 -34.08 -17.10
CA LYS A 724 -13.46 -33.63 -18.43
C LYS A 724 -13.31 -32.12 -18.63
N ALA A 725 -13.72 -31.30 -17.65
CA ALA A 725 -13.59 -29.85 -17.72
C ALA A 725 -12.12 -29.41 -17.72
N GLY A 726 -11.26 -30.08 -16.95
CA GLY A 726 -9.82 -29.84 -16.97
C GLY A 726 -9.21 -30.08 -18.36
N SER A 727 -9.65 -31.11 -19.07
CA SER A 727 -9.18 -31.42 -20.43
C SER A 727 -9.61 -30.35 -21.46
N LEU A 728 -10.84 -29.83 -21.34
CA LEU A 728 -11.30 -28.70 -22.16
C LEU A 728 -10.47 -27.44 -21.92
N LYS A 729 -10.16 -27.15 -20.65
CA LYS A 729 -9.34 -26.00 -20.25
C LYS A 729 -7.91 -26.10 -20.78
N GLU A 730 -7.29 -27.28 -20.70
CA GLU A 730 -5.94 -27.51 -21.25
C GLU A 730 -5.92 -27.28 -22.77
N ARG A 731 -6.90 -27.82 -23.51
CA ARG A 731 -7.04 -27.57 -24.95
C ARG A 731 -7.23 -26.10 -25.28
N PHE A 732 -8.07 -25.39 -24.51
CA PHE A 732 -8.28 -23.95 -24.68
C PHE A 732 -6.97 -23.16 -24.46
N ARG A 733 -6.22 -23.48 -23.41
CA ARG A 733 -4.92 -22.84 -23.12
C ARG A 733 -3.91 -23.09 -24.24
N GLU A 734 -3.84 -24.32 -24.76
CA GLU A 734 -2.95 -24.65 -25.89
C GLU A 734 -3.29 -23.84 -27.14
N LYS A 735 -4.57 -23.80 -27.53
CA LYS A 735 -5.03 -23.07 -28.72
C LYS A 735 -4.78 -21.56 -28.64
N THR A 736 -4.84 -20.98 -27.44
CA THR A 736 -4.82 -19.52 -27.25
C THR A 736 -3.48 -18.96 -26.76
N PHE A 737 -2.49 -19.82 -26.46
CA PHE A 737 -1.23 -19.39 -25.85
C PHE A 737 -0.39 -18.51 -26.78
N PHE A 738 -0.32 -18.81 -28.08
CA PHE A 738 0.47 -18.04 -29.04
C PHE A 738 -0.31 -16.87 -29.64
N SER A 739 -1.51 -17.14 -30.14
CA SER A 739 -2.39 -16.19 -30.82
C SER A 739 -3.85 -16.69 -30.79
N LEU A 740 -4.77 -15.85 -31.29
CA LEU A 740 -6.13 -16.25 -31.66
C LEU A 740 -6.26 -16.33 -33.18
N ASN A 741 -7.13 -17.19 -33.70
CA ASN A 741 -7.36 -17.29 -35.15
C ASN A 741 -7.95 -15.99 -35.75
N GLY A 742 -8.61 -15.16 -34.94
CA GLY A 742 -9.21 -13.89 -35.33
C GLY A 742 -10.69 -13.98 -35.73
N GLU A 743 -11.29 -15.17 -35.75
CA GLU A 743 -12.71 -15.37 -36.00
C GLU A 743 -13.54 -15.12 -34.73
N GLU A 744 -14.68 -14.43 -34.87
CA GLU A 744 -15.64 -14.22 -33.80
C GLU A 744 -16.96 -14.94 -34.09
N VAL A 745 -17.55 -15.57 -33.06
CA VAL A 745 -18.79 -16.31 -33.13
C VAL A 745 -19.84 -15.64 -32.23
N GLU A 746 -21.01 -15.36 -32.79
CA GLU A 746 -22.14 -14.77 -32.06
C GLU A 746 -22.78 -15.79 -31.11
N ILE A 747 -23.07 -15.37 -29.88
CA ILE A 747 -23.80 -16.17 -28.88
C ILE A 747 -25.12 -15.49 -28.51
N GLU A 748 -26.19 -16.27 -28.48
CA GLU A 748 -27.50 -15.80 -28.06
C GLU A 748 -27.51 -15.45 -26.56
N ARG A 749 -28.07 -14.28 -26.23
CA ARG A 749 -28.20 -13.79 -24.85
C ARG A 749 -28.84 -14.80 -23.92
N ASP A 750 -29.99 -15.34 -24.30
CA ASP A 750 -30.79 -16.19 -23.42
C ASP A 750 -30.12 -17.56 -23.21
N ARG A 751 -29.39 -18.07 -24.23
CA ARG A 751 -28.50 -19.23 -24.09
C ARG A 751 -27.44 -19.01 -23.02
N LEU A 752 -26.73 -17.86 -23.05
CA LEU A 752 -25.71 -17.55 -22.06
C LEU A 752 -26.30 -17.37 -20.65
N ILE A 753 -27.43 -16.67 -20.50
CA ILE A 753 -28.09 -16.52 -19.19
C ILE A 753 -28.47 -17.89 -18.62
N ASN A 754 -29.05 -18.78 -19.44
CA ASN A 754 -29.42 -20.13 -19.01
C ASN A 754 -28.20 -20.96 -18.58
N PHE A 755 -27.10 -20.90 -19.35
CA PHE A 755 -25.84 -21.51 -18.95
C PHE A 755 -25.35 -20.99 -17.60
N LEU A 756 -25.31 -19.67 -17.40
CA LEU A 756 -24.83 -19.07 -16.16
C LEU A 756 -25.72 -19.41 -14.95
N ARG A 757 -27.04 -19.49 -15.13
CA ARG A 757 -27.97 -19.94 -14.08
C ARG A 757 -27.72 -21.40 -13.69
N ASN A 758 -27.60 -22.30 -14.67
CA ASN A 758 -27.26 -23.71 -14.41
C ASN A 758 -25.88 -23.84 -13.75
N LEU A 759 -24.94 -22.97 -14.12
CA LEU A 759 -23.62 -22.93 -13.53
C LEU A 759 -23.71 -22.54 -12.05
N ILE A 760 -24.47 -21.48 -11.72
CA ILE A 760 -24.72 -21.07 -10.33
C ILE A 760 -25.33 -22.22 -9.52
N GLU A 761 -26.28 -22.98 -10.08
CA GLU A 761 -26.83 -24.17 -9.41
C GLU A 761 -25.76 -25.22 -9.11
N ARG A 762 -24.87 -25.51 -10.06
CA ARG A 762 -23.72 -26.41 -9.85
C ARG A 762 -22.77 -25.86 -8.77
N LEU A 763 -22.53 -24.55 -8.71
CA LEU A 763 -21.71 -23.95 -7.64
C LEU A 763 -22.41 -24.07 -6.26
N ASN A 764 -23.73 -23.89 -6.20
CA ASN A 764 -24.52 -24.03 -4.98
C ASN A 764 -24.45 -25.46 -4.41
N VAL A 765 -24.40 -26.48 -5.26
CA VAL A 765 -24.16 -27.88 -4.83
C VAL A 765 -22.84 -27.99 -4.06
N GLY A 766 -21.75 -27.44 -4.61
CA GLY A 766 -20.44 -27.42 -3.95
C GLY A 766 -20.42 -26.62 -2.65
N ILE A 767 -21.03 -25.44 -2.64
CA ILE A 767 -21.15 -24.59 -1.44
C ILE A 767 -21.90 -25.33 -0.33
N LYS A 768 -23.03 -25.96 -0.65
CA LYS A 768 -23.82 -26.75 0.31
C LYS A 768 -23.00 -27.93 0.86
N LYS A 769 -22.26 -28.63 0.01
CA LYS A 769 -21.38 -29.77 0.38
C LYS A 769 -20.22 -29.37 1.31
N ALA A 770 -19.83 -28.09 1.32
CA ALA A 770 -18.80 -27.58 2.22
C ALA A 770 -19.31 -27.23 3.62
N LYS A 771 -20.62 -27.00 3.78
CA LYS A 771 -21.23 -26.60 5.05
C LYS A 771 -21.14 -27.73 6.06
N ASP A 772 -20.61 -27.45 7.25
CA ASP A 772 -20.70 -28.35 8.38
C ASP A 772 -22.13 -28.34 8.94
N GLU A 773 -22.81 -29.48 8.94
CA GLU A 773 -24.23 -29.55 9.32
C GLU A 773 -24.48 -29.28 10.81
N ASN A 774 -23.52 -29.60 11.68
CA ASN A 774 -23.65 -29.45 13.13
C ASN A 774 -23.50 -28.00 13.58
N THR A 775 -22.55 -27.28 12.99
CA THR A 775 -22.21 -25.89 13.36
C THR A 775 -22.82 -24.88 12.41
N GLY A 776 -23.13 -25.28 11.18
CA GLY A 776 -23.55 -24.41 10.08
C GLY A 776 -22.43 -23.50 9.55
N LEU A 777 -21.18 -23.75 9.94
CA LEU A 777 -19.99 -23.00 9.51
C LEU A 777 -19.31 -23.70 8.31
N TYR A 778 -18.37 -23.00 7.68
CA TYR A 778 -17.72 -23.47 6.45
C TYR A 778 -16.20 -23.48 6.62
N PRO A 779 -15.52 -24.60 6.32
CA PRO A 779 -14.08 -24.58 6.07
C PRO A 779 -13.78 -23.68 4.87
N THR A 780 -12.68 -22.93 4.94
CA THR A 780 -12.25 -22.05 3.85
C THR A 780 -11.44 -22.79 2.81
N TYR A 781 -10.53 -23.64 3.28
CA TYR A 781 -9.50 -24.28 2.49
C TYR A 781 -9.58 -25.80 2.63
N PHE A 782 -9.26 -26.49 1.53
CA PHE A 782 -9.21 -27.94 1.46
C PHE A 782 -7.88 -28.39 0.89
N TRP A 783 -7.46 -29.60 1.22
CA TRP A 783 -6.34 -30.27 0.58
C TRP A 783 -6.68 -31.74 0.34
N TYR A 784 -6.04 -32.34 -0.65
CA TYR A 784 -6.40 -33.67 -1.12
C TYR A 784 -5.21 -34.60 -1.13
N GLU A 785 -5.48 -35.84 -0.75
CA GLU A 785 -4.53 -36.95 -0.88
C GLU A 785 -5.00 -37.86 -2.00
N VAL A 786 -4.12 -38.16 -2.96
CA VAL A 786 -4.39 -39.15 -4.00
C VAL A 786 -4.25 -40.55 -3.39
N LYS A 787 -5.37 -41.26 -3.24
CA LYS A 787 -5.39 -42.61 -2.65
C LYS A 787 -5.17 -43.71 -3.67
N GLU A 788 -5.63 -43.48 -4.90
CA GLU A 788 -5.46 -44.41 -6.02
C GLU A 788 -5.04 -43.63 -7.25
N TYR A 789 -4.06 -44.15 -7.97
CA TYR A 789 -3.54 -43.59 -9.22
C TYR A 789 -3.03 -44.71 -10.12
N GLN A 790 -2.93 -44.41 -11.41
CA GLN A 790 -2.23 -45.25 -12.38
C GLN A 790 -1.01 -44.52 -12.91
N ILE A 791 0.03 -45.28 -13.27
CA ILE A 791 1.16 -44.75 -14.02
C ILE A 791 1.05 -45.26 -15.45
N GLN A 792 0.93 -44.34 -16.40
CA GLN A 792 0.88 -44.62 -17.83
C GLN A 792 1.95 -43.76 -18.50
N GLU A 793 2.84 -44.37 -19.28
CA GLU A 793 3.94 -43.65 -19.98
C GLU A 793 4.79 -42.76 -19.06
N GLY A 794 5.00 -43.18 -17.80
CA GLY A 794 5.75 -42.40 -16.81
C GLY A 794 4.99 -41.20 -16.24
N LYS A 795 3.72 -41.02 -16.58
CA LYS A 795 2.82 -39.98 -16.05
C LYS A 795 1.86 -40.56 -15.01
N ILE A 796 1.54 -39.77 -13.99
CA ILE A 796 0.62 -40.17 -12.92
C ILE A 796 -0.79 -39.70 -13.28
N HIS A 797 -1.77 -40.60 -13.18
CA HIS A 797 -3.18 -40.34 -13.40
C HIS A 797 -3.97 -40.63 -12.11
N PRO A 798 -4.35 -39.59 -11.34
CA PRO A 798 -5.15 -39.77 -10.13
C PRO A 798 -6.54 -40.36 -10.43
N LEU A 799 -6.88 -41.45 -9.76
CA LEU A 799 -8.18 -42.12 -9.85
C LEU A 799 -9.12 -41.77 -8.70
N ARG A 800 -8.59 -41.63 -7.48
CA ARG A 800 -9.38 -41.33 -6.29
C ARG A 800 -8.66 -40.36 -5.36
N PHE A 801 -9.39 -39.34 -4.91
CA PHE A 801 -8.91 -38.36 -3.94
C PHE A 801 -9.63 -38.53 -2.60
N PHE A 802 -8.92 -38.27 -1.51
CA PHE A 802 -9.48 -38.09 -0.19
C PHE A 802 -9.37 -36.63 0.23
N ARG A 803 -10.52 -35.99 0.53
CA ARG A 803 -10.61 -34.58 0.93
C ARG A 803 -10.33 -34.41 2.42
N ASN A 804 -9.44 -33.47 2.75
CA ASN A 804 -9.23 -32.99 4.10
C ASN A 804 -9.62 -31.51 4.20
N ASN A 805 -10.40 -31.18 5.22
CA ASN A 805 -10.79 -29.80 5.51
C ASN A 805 -9.75 -29.17 6.45
N LEU A 806 -9.31 -27.94 6.17
CA LEU A 806 -8.59 -27.16 7.17
C LEU A 806 -9.55 -26.65 8.27
N PRO A 807 -9.05 -26.35 9.48
CA PRO A 807 -9.78 -25.61 10.50
C PRO A 807 -10.34 -24.28 9.98
N LEU A 808 -11.28 -23.65 10.69
CA LEU A 808 -11.95 -22.46 10.17
C LEU A 808 -10.96 -21.30 9.95
N PHE A 809 -11.17 -20.55 8.88
CA PHE A 809 -10.56 -19.24 8.64
C PHE A 809 -11.67 -18.20 8.53
N LEU A 810 -11.41 -16.99 8.98
CA LEU A 810 -12.37 -15.88 8.93
C LEU A 810 -12.76 -15.51 7.49
N GLU A 811 -11.86 -15.78 6.54
CA GLU A 811 -11.97 -15.34 5.14
C GLU A 811 -13.25 -15.82 4.45
N VAL A 812 -13.63 -17.09 4.56
CA VAL A 812 -14.83 -17.60 3.87
C VAL A 812 -16.10 -16.87 4.27
N PHE A 813 -16.21 -16.40 5.51
CA PHE A 813 -17.39 -15.69 5.99
C PHE A 813 -17.49 -14.28 5.40
N VAL A 814 -16.37 -13.67 4.99
CA VAL A 814 -16.37 -12.45 4.17
C VAL A 814 -17.04 -12.74 2.84
N HIS A 815 -16.61 -13.80 2.16
CA HIS A 815 -17.10 -14.11 0.82
C HIS A 815 -18.54 -14.65 0.83
N LEU A 816 -18.93 -15.42 1.84
CA LEU A 816 -20.32 -15.87 2.02
C LEU A 816 -21.27 -14.69 2.14
N LEU A 817 -20.93 -13.69 2.96
CA LEU A 817 -21.74 -12.49 3.13
C LEU A 817 -21.87 -11.64 1.85
N ARG A 818 -21.06 -11.88 0.81
CA ARG A 818 -21.17 -11.18 -0.47
C ARG A 818 -22.19 -11.81 -1.42
N VAL A 819 -22.52 -13.09 -1.25
CA VAL A 819 -23.33 -13.86 -2.21
C VAL A 819 -24.47 -14.66 -1.58
N GLU A 820 -24.45 -14.86 -0.27
CA GLU A 820 -25.48 -15.54 0.51
C GLU A 820 -26.17 -14.57 1.48
N GLU A 821 -27.48 -14.71 1.67
CA GLU A 821 -28.28 -13.84 2.55
C GLU A 821 -28.35 -14.33 4.02
N ASP A 822 -27.43 -15.21 4.43
CA ASP A 822 -27.43 -15.85 5.74
C ASP A 822 -26.89 -14.92 6.84
N LYS A 823 -27.81 -14.18 7.48
CA LYS A 823 -27.50 -13.26 8.58
C LYS A 823 -27.08 -13.95 9.88
N ASP A 824 -27.36 -15.24 10.04
CA ASP A 824 -26.99 -16.02 11.22
C ASP A 824 -25.51 -16.46 11.19
N ILE A 825 -24.77 -16.15 10.12
CA ILE A 825 -23.32 -16.28 10.10
C ILE A 825 -22.68 -15.49 11.24
N TYR A 826 -23.11 -14.24 11.49
CA TYR A 826 -22.54 -13.41 12.55
C TYR A 826 -22.52 -14.07 13.94
N PRO A 827 -23.67 -14.49 14.50
CA PRO A 827 -23.69 -15.11 15.82
C PRO A 827 -22.94 -16.45 15.86
N ARG A 828 -22.88 -17.21 14.75
CA ARG A 828 -22.12 -18.47 14.70
C ARG A 828 -20.61 -18.24 14.70
N VAL A 829 -20.12 -17.32 13.85
CA VAL A 829 -18.69 -16.93 13.83
C VAL A 829 -18.26 -16.38 15.18
N ARG A 830 -19.09 -15.53 15.81
CA ARG A 830 -18.78 -14.99 17.15
C ARG A 830 -18.73 -16.05 18.25
N LYS A 831 -19.50 -17.14 18.14
CA LYS A 831 -19.45 -18.27 19.08
C LYS A 831 -18.32 -19.26 18.78
N SER A 832 -17.72 -19.19 17.59
CA SER A 832 -16.65 -20.08 17.18
C SER A 832 -15.31 -19.70 17.85
N PRO A 833 -14.32 -20.62 17.85
CA PRO A 833 -12.95 -20.35 18.24
C PRO A 833 -12.24 -19.22 17.46
N LEU A 834 -12.81 -18.68 16.37
CA LEU A 834 -12.29 -17.50 15.68
C LEU A 834 -12.41 -16.22 16.51
N PHE A 835 -13.37 -16.11 17.44
CA PHE A 835 -13.54 -14.91 18.25
C PHE A 835 -12.63 -14.95 19.50
N ASP A 836 -11.74 -13.97 19.61
CA ASP A 836 -10.94 -13.75 20.80
C ASP A 836 -11.78 -13.05 21.87
N ASN A 837 -12.25 -13.80 22.86
CA ASN A 837 -13.10 -13.26 23.93
C ASN A 837 -12.40 -12.21 24.80
N LYS A 838 -11.07 -12.27 24.92
CA LYS A 838 -10.32 -11.32 25.76
C LYS A 838 -10.16 -9.98 25.06
N LEU A 839 -9.77 -10.00 23.79
CA LEU A 839 -9.58 -8.79 22.99
C LEU A 839 -10.90 -8.27 22.40
N LYS A 840 -11.93 -9.12 22.30
CA LYS A 840 -13.19 -8.88 21.60
C LYS A 840 -12.99 -8.60 20.10
N MET A 841 -12.08 -9.37 19.50
CA MET A 841 -11.63 -9.25 18.12
C MET A 841 -11.68 -10.61 17.41
N TYR A 842 -11.55 -10.63 16.10
CA TYR A 842 -11.60 -11.86 15.29
C TYR A 842 -10.20 -12.30 14.85
N LYS A 843 -9.81 -13.51 15.25
CA LYS A 843 -8.59 -14.17 14.79
C LYS A 843 -8.73 -14.57 13.32
N LEU A 844 -7.60 -14.66 12.62
CA LEU A 844 -7.57 -15.06 11.23
C LEU A 844 -8.05 -16.50 11.01
N ASN A 845 -7.67 -17.41 11.90
CA ASN A 845 -7.93 -18.84 11.80
C ASN A 845 -8.04 -19.50 13.17
N GLU A 846 -8.52 -20.74 13.16
CA GLU A 846 -8.49 -21.66 14.29
C GLU A 846 -7.16 -22.41 14.38
N CYS A 847 -7.00 -23.19 15.45
CA CYS A 847 -5.76 -23.89 15.73
C CYS A 847 -5.38 -24.89 14.62
N LEU A 848 -4.21 -24.68 14.02
CA LEU A 848 -3.67 -25.56 12.99
C LEU A 848 -2.82 -26.72 13.55
N GLN A 849 -2.72 -26.89 14.87
CA GLN A 849 -1.74 -27.80 15.48
C GLN A 849 -1.86 -29.27 15.02
N THR A 850 -3.06 -29.72 14.66
CA THR A 850 -3.30 -31.08 14.16
C THR A 850 -3.07 -31.24 12.65
N GLN A 851 -2.82 -30.15 11.94
CA GLN A 851 -2.64 -30.15 10.49
C GLN A 851 -1.19 -30.50 10.09
N PRO A 852 -0.99 -31.08 8.90
CA PRO A 852 0.34 -31.41 8.38
C PRO A 852 1.20 -30.15 8.20
N TRP A 853 2.52 -30.32 8.27
CA TRP A 853 3.48 -29.22 8.08
C TRP A 853 3.50 -28.73 6.64
N GLU A 854 3.17 -29.62 5.72
CA GLU A 854 3.12 -29.42 4.28
C GLU A 854 2.08 -28.38 3.83
N ILE A 855 1.15 -27.95 4.70
CA ILE A 855 0.17 -26.90 4.33
C ILE A 855 0.83 -25.53 4.17
N GLY A 856 1.99 -25.30 4.79
CA GLY A 856 2.75 -24.06 4.65
C GLY A 856 3.18 -23.41 5.98
N ARG A 857 3.76 -22.22 5.87
CA ARG A 857 4.35 -21.45 6.98
C ARG A 857 3.36 -21.17 8.12
N SER A 858 2.05 -21.03 7.86
CA SER A 858 1.05 -20.78 8.91
C SER A 858 1.09 -21.85 9.99
N ARG A 859 1.31 -23.12 9.62
CA ARG A 859 1.43 -24.22 10.58
C ARG A 859 2.68 -24.09 11.47
N ALA A 860 3.74 -23.48 10.95
CA ALA A 860 5.02 -23.31 11.63
C ALA A 860 5.09 -22.09 12.54
N PHE A 861 4.27 -21.08 12.29
CA PHE A 861 4.23 -19.92 13.16
C PHE A 861 3.63 -20.26 14.54
N PRO A 862 4.13 -19.64 15.62
CA PRO A 862 3.47 -19.73 16.92
C PRO A 862 2.01 -19.26 16.85
N ARG A 863 1.15 -19.89 17.64
CA ARG A 863 -0.26 -19.49 17.76
C ARG A 863 -0.35 -18.05 18.28
N GLY A 864 -1.16 -17.22 17.63
CA GLY A 864 -1.32 -15.79 17.94
C GLY A 864 -0.29 -14.87 17.29
N TRP A 865 0.57 -15.40 16.42
CA TRP A 865 1.65 -14.67 15.76
C TRP A 865 1.55 -14.77 14.23
N LEU A 866 1.83 -13.67 13.53
CA LEU A 866 1.72 -13.58 12.06
C LEU A 866 0.37 -14.15 11.58
N GLU A 867 0.31 -14.89 10.48
CA GLU A 867 -0.93 -15.43 9.94
C GLU A 867 -1.44 -16.71 10.66
N ASN A 868 -0.99 -17.02 11.89
CA ASN A 868 -1.50 -18.15 12.67
C ASN A 868 -2.21 -17.69 13.95
N GLU A 869 -3.54 -17.72 13.95
CA GLU A 869 -4.41 -17.35 15.08
C GLU A 869 -4.21 -15.93 15.62
N SER A 870 -3.48 -15.03 14.94
CA SER A 870 -3.45 -13.61 15.29
C SER A 870 -4.73 -12.90 14.84
N VAL A 871 -4.96 -11.69 15.35
CA VAL A 871 -5.99 -10.81 14.79
C VAL A 871 -5.39 -10.11 13.58
N TRP A 872 -5.66 -10.64 12.39
CA TRP A 872 -5.15 -10.07 11.14
C TRP A 872 -6.08 -8.96 10.64
N LEU A 873 -5.69 -7.70 10.87
CA LEU A 873 -6.56 -6.53 10.73
C LEU A 873 -7.19 -6.37 9.35
N HIS A 874 -6.46 -6.72 8.30
CA HIS A 874 -7.01 -6.66 6.94
C HIS A 874 -8.21 -7.61 6.77
N MET A 875 -8.17 -8.82 7.33
CA MET A 875 -9.26 -9.78 7.22
C MET A 875 -10.41 -9.44 8.18
N GLU A 876 -10.09 -9.00 9.40
CA GLU A 876 -11.10 -8.54 10.34
C GLU A 876 -11.90 -7.36 9.78
N TYR A 877 -11.23 -6.37 9.16
CA TYR A 877 -11.93 -5.23 8.58
C TYR A 877 -12.72 -5.60 7.32
N LYS A 878 -12.28 -6.59 6.52
CA LYS A 878 -13.12 -7.16 5.47
C LYS A 878 -14.41 -7.74 6.05
N TYR A 879 -14.31 -8.50 7.14
CA TYR A 879 -15.48 -9.05 7.81
C TYR A 879 -16.41 -7.95 8.32
N LEU A 880 -15.89 -6.92 9.01
CA LEU A 880 -16.67 -5.76 9.44
C LEU A 880 -17.32 -5.00 8.27
N LEU A 881 -16.61 -4.86 7.14
CA LEU A 881 -17.15 -4.25 5.93
C LEU A 881 -18.35 -5.04 5.41
N GLU A 882 -18.26 -6.36 5.38
CA GLU A 882 -19.39 -7.18 4.92
C GLU A 882 -20.56 -7.18 5.93
N LEU A 883 -20.32 -7.04 7.23
CA LEU A 883 -21.40 -6.85 8.21
C LEU A 883 -22.21 -5.56 7.92
N ILE A 884 -21.53 -4.44 7.69
CA ILE A 884 -22.22 -3.18 7.37
C ILE A 884 -22.88 -3.23 5.98
N LYS A 885 -22.23 -3.84 4.98
CA LYS A 885 -22.83 -4.06 3.66
C LYS A 885 -24.05 -4.97 3.71
N ASN A 886 -24.17 -5.88 4.69
CA ASN A 886 -25.33 -6.77 4.83
C ASN A 886 -26.46 -6.24 5.74
N GLY A 887 -26.37 -4.98 6.16
CA GLY A 887 -27.40 -4.37 7.01
C GLY A 887 -27.37 -4.81 8.47
N LEU A 888 -26.30 -5.49 8.91
CA LEU A 888 -26.12 -5.93 10.30
C LEU A 888 -25.62 -4.78 11.19
N TYR A 889 -26.23 -3.60 11.09
CA TYR A 889 -25.69 -2.35 11.61
C TYR A 889 -25.44 -2.33 13.12
N GLU A 890 -26.35 -2.88 13.93
CA GLU A 890 -26.15 -2.94 15.39
C GLU A 890 -25.02 -3.89 15.77
N LYS A 891 -24.89 -5.02 15.05
CA LYS A 891 -23.82 -6.00 15.27
C LYS A 891 -22.47 -5.45 14.81
N PHE A 892 -22.45 -4.77 13.67
CA PHE A 892 -21.29 -4.01 13.20
C PHE A 892 -20.84 -3.00 14.27
N TYR A 893 -21.74 -2.16 14.80
CA TYR A 893 -21.36 -1.16 15.80
C TYR A 893 -20.99 -1.75 17.17
N GLN A 894 -21.46 -2.95 17.50
CA GLN A 894 -21.00 -3.69 18.66
C GLN A 894 -19.50 -4.01 18.54
N ASP A 895 -19.02 -4.35 17.34
CA ASP A 895 -17.62 -4.73 17.12
C ASP A 895 -16.74 -3.56 16.68
N PHE A 896 -17.27 -2.59 15.94
CA PHE A 896 -16.55 -1.41 15.43
C PHE A 896 -15.75 -0.68 16.50
N PHE A 897 -16.35 -0.43 17.67
CA PHE A 897 -15.67 0.28 18.77
C PHE A 897 -14.68 -0.59 19.55
N ASN A 898 -14.68 -1.91 19.35
CA ASN A 898 -13.73 -2.84 19.98
C ASN A 898 -12.61 -3.28 19.02
N CYS A 899 -12.85 -3.22 17.71
CA CYS A 899 -11.92 -3.72 16.70
C CYS A 899 -11.12 -2.60 16.00
N VAL A 900 -11.72 -1.43 15.78
CA VAL A 900 -11.04 -0.37 15.01
C VAL A 900 -9.94 0.30 15.84
N ILE A 901 -8.73 0.36 15.27
CA ILE A 901 -7.49 0.80 15.93
C ILE A 901 -7.64 2.10 16.75
N CYS A 902 -8.35 3.10 16.21
CA CYS A 902 -8.49 4.39 16.89
C CYS A 902 -9.31 4.36 18.18
N PHE A 903 -10.01 3.26 18.47
CA PHE A 903 -10.75 3.04 19.71
C PHE A 903 -10.05 2.06 20.67
N LEU A 904 -8.93 1.47 20.25
CA LEU A 904 -8.15 0.59 21.13
C LEU A 904 -7.41 1.41 22.20
N PRO A 905 -7.22 0.87 23.41
CA PRO A 905 -6.34 1.48 24.40
C PRO A 905 -4.90 1.58 23.84
N PRO A 906 -4.30 2.78 23.77
CA PRO A 906 -2.96 2.94 23.21
C PRO A 906 -1.89 2.21 24.02
N GLU A 907 -2.11 2.02 25.34
CA GLU A 907 -1.24 1.23 26.21
C GLU A 907 -1.20 -0.24 25.80
N ASP A 908 -2.32 -0.80 25.33
CA ASP A 908 -2.42 -2.19 24.88
C ASP A 908 -1.89 -2.31 23.46
N TYR A 909 -2.32 -1.43 22.55
CA TYR A 909 -1.87 -1.41 21.16
C TYR A 909 -0.36 -1.17 21.01
N GLY A 910 0.23 -0.36 21.90
CA GLY A 910 1.68 -0.16 22.03
C GLY A 910 2.31 0.79 21.00
N ARG A 911 1.52 1.38 20.10
CA ARG A 911 1.95 2.34 19.07
C ARG A 911 0.84 3.36 18.77
N SER A 912 1.02 4.22 17.77
CA SER A 912 0.05 5.26 17.41
C SER A 912 -1.30 4.67 17.00
N ILE A 913 -2.38 5.04 17.69
CA ILE A 913 -3.76 4.64 17.34
C ILE A 913 -4.30 5.33 16.08
N LEU A 914 -3.47 6.15 15.43
CA LEU A 914 -3.79 6.77 14.13
C LEU A 914 -3.28 5.96 12.94
N GLU A 915 -2.49 4.91 13.20
CA GLU A 915 -1.80 4.13 12.18
C GLU A 915 -2.17 2.65 12.31
N ASN A 916 -2.58 2.06 11.19
CA ASN A 916 -2.90 0.63 11.15
C ASN A 916 -1.65 -0.22 11.42
N SER A 917 -1.87 -1.47 11.84
CA SER A 917 -0.87 -2.54 11.80
C SER A 917 -1.34 -3.63 10.83
N SER A 918 -0.50 -4.63 10.58
CA SER A 918 -0.94 -5.81 9.81
C SER A 918 -1.70 -6.79 10.69
N PHE A 919 -1.18 -7.02 11.90
CA PHE A 919 -1.81 -7.89 12.86
C PHE A 919 -1.63 -7.40 14.30
N ILE A 920 -2.53 -7.87 15.14
CA ILE A 920 -2.49 -7.74 16.59
C ILE A 920 -2.31 -9.13 17.20
N VAL A 921 -1.41 -9.24 18.17
CA VAL A 921 -1.16 -10.50 18.88
C VAL A 921 -2.39 -10.87 19.71
N SER A 922 -2.96 -12.04 19.43
CA SER A 922 -4.15 -12.53 20.11
C SER A 922 -3.85 -13.11 21.49
N SER A 923 -4.89 -13.36 22.27
CA SER A 923 -4.79 -13.92 23.62
C SER A 923 -4.42 -15.40 23.68
N VAL A 924 -4.27 -16.08 22.53
CA VAL A 924 -3.74 -17.45 22.49
C VAL A 924 -2.20 -17.49 22.46
N TYR A 925 -1.54 -16.35 22.23
CA TYR A 925 -0.07 -16.28 22.24
C TYR A 925 0.48 -16.59 23.65
N PRO A 926 1.58 -17.35 23.80
CA PRO A 926 2.07 -17.73 25.12
C PRO A 926 2.48 -16.54 26.02
N ASP A 927 3.05 -15.48 25.43
CA ASP A 927 3.47 -14.29 26.18
C ASP A 927 2.33 -13.29 26.35
N LYS A 928 1.79 -13.23 27.58
CA LYS A 928 0.72 -12.30 27.97
C LYS A 928 1.08 -10.83 27.82
N SER A 929 2.36 -10.49 27.83
CA SER A 929 2.82 -9.10 27.71
C SER A 929 2.63 -8.52 26.31
N LEU A 930 2.46 -9.39 25.31
CA LEU A 930 2.25 -9.01 23.92
C LEU A 930 0.78 -8.97 23.51
N TRP A 931 -0.14 -9.49 24.31
CA TRP A 931 -1.57 -9.52 23.95
C TRP A 931 -2.10 -8.11 23.66
N GLY A 932 -2.73 -7.93 22.50
CA GLY A 932 -3.23 -6.63 22.05
C GLY A 932 -2.19 -5.73 21.36
N LYS A 933 -0.91 -6.10 21.32
CA LYS A 933 0.14 -5.33 20.63
C LYS A 933 0.00 -5.45 19.12
N GLY A 934 0.01 -4.30 18.43
CA GLY A 934 0.10 -4.26 16.97
C GLY A 934 1.53 -4.48 16.47
N PHE A 935 1.66 -5.05 15.27
CA PHE A 935 2.93 -5.27 14.56
C PHE A 935 2.80 -4.96 13.06
N ILE A 936 3.89 -4.51 12.46
CA ILE A 936 4.02 -4.18 11.05
C ILE A 936 3.12 -2.98 10.68
N ALA A 937 3.67 -1.77 10.86
CA ALA A 937 2.91 -0.53 10.79
C ALA A 937 2.49 -0.08 9.38
N ARG A 938 1.39 0.66 9.33
CA ARG A 938 0.90 1.54 8.26
C ARG A 938 0.45 0.87 6.96
N LEU A 939 1.37 0.28 6.20
CA LEU A 939 1.11 -0.18 4.82
C LEU A 939 0.37 -1.53 4.81
N SER A 940 -0.87 -1.54 5.28
CA SER A 940 -1.74 -2.70 5.39
C SER A 940 -2.94 -2.56 4.46
N GLY A 941 -3.51 -3.69 4.03
CA GLY A 941 -4.80 -3.70 3.31
C GLY A 941 -5.97 -3.24 4.18
N SER A 942 -5.82 -3.20 5.51
CA SER A 942 -6.85 -2.64 6.40
C SER A 942 -7.17 -1.17 6.10
N THR A 943 -6.27 -0.42 5.46
CA THR A 943 -6.52 0.99 5.13
C THR A 943 -7.70 1.15 4.18
N VAL A 944 -7.72 0.40 3.07
CA VAL A 944 -8.82 0.48 2.10
C VAL A 944 -10.13 -0.10 2.64
N GLU A 945 -10.07 -1.12 3.48
CA GLU A 945 -11.27 -1.66 4.13
C GLU A 945 -11.91 -0.63 5.06
N MET A 946 -11.10 0.06 5.88
CA MET A 946 -11.58 1.11 6.77
C MET A 946 -12.17 2.29 6.00
N LEU A 947 -11.52 2.73 4.91
CA LEU A 947 -12.06 3.81 4.08
C LEU A 947 -13.37 3.40 3.39
N ASN A 948 -13.52 2.13 2.99
CA ASN A 948 -14.78 1.62 2.44
C ASN A 948 -15.87 1.53 3.50
N ILE A 949 -15.56 1.06 4.71
CA ILE A 949 -16.48 1.11 5.86
C ILE A 949 -16.93 2.55 6.09
N TRP A 950 -16.00 3.50 6.10
CA TRP A 950 -16.31 4.92 6.29
C TRP A 950 -17.19 5.48 5.17
N MET A 951 -16.93 5.13 3.90
CA MET A 951 -17.79 5.47 2.76
C MET A 951 -19.22 4.99 2.98
N ILE A 952 -19.42 3.73 3.38
CA ILE A 952 -20.77 3.18 3.65
C ILE A 952 -21.41 3.83 4.88
N MET A 953 -20.64 4.12 5.94
CA MET A 953 -21.12 4.87 7.10
C MET A 953 -21.65 6.25 6.69
N CYS A 954 -20.95 6.94 5.79
CA CYS A 954 -21.31 8.26 5.30
C CYS A 954 -22.50 8.20 4.33
N LEU A 955 -22.44 7.40 3.27
CA LEU A 955 -23.39 7.49 2.17
C LEU A 955 -24.53 6.45 2.23
N GLY A 956 -24.30 5.31 2.87
CA GLY A 956 -25.18 4.14 2.82
C GLY A 956 -24.78 3.11 1.76
N ARG A 957 -25.64 2.11 1.52
CA ARG A 957 -25.33 0.98 0.62
C ARG A 957 -25.52 1.27 -0.87
N THR A 958 -26.52 2.07 -1.22
CA THR A 958 -26.90 2.37 -2.62
C THR A 958 -27.31 3.85 -2.74
N PRO A 959 -26.38 4.79 -2.52
CA PRO A 959 -26.69 6.21 -2.53
C PRO A 959 -26.97 6.76 -3.92
N PHE A 960 -26.38 6.18 -4.98
CA PHE A 960 -26.64 6.55 -6.38
C PHE A 960 -27.52 5.46 -7.00
N PHE A 961 -28.55 5.86 -7.74
CA PHE A 961 -29.45 4.94 -8.45
C PHE A 961 -30.04 5.63 -9.68
N VAL A 962 -30.70 4.85 -10.54
CA VAL A 962 -31.35 5.35 -11.76
C VAL A 962 -32.83 5.03 -11.78
N ASP A 963 -33.60 5.85 -12.48
CA ASP A 963 -35.00 5.55 -12.84
C ASP A 963 -35.09 4.69 -14.11
N GLU A 964 -36.31 4.47 -14.62
CA GLU A 964 -36.56 3.67 -15.82
C GLU A 964 -36.00 4.30 -17.12
N GLU A 965 -35.78 5.62 -17.11
CA GLU A 965 -35.19 6.39 -18.21
C GLU A 965 -33.66 6.51 -18.09
N ASN A 966 -33.05 5.83 -17.12
CA ASN A 966 -31.63 5.87 -16.81
C ASN A 966 -31.13 7.23 -16.29
N ASN A 967 -32.01 8.08 -15.76
CA ASN A 967 -31.62 9.33 -15.13
C ASN A 967 -31.04 9.07 -13.74
N LEU A 968 -29.93 9.74 -13.40
CA LEU A 968 -29.26 9.59 -12.10
C LEU A 968 -29.99 10.32 -10.96
N TYR A 969 -30.18 9.64 -9.83
CA TYR A 969 -30.66 10.20 -8.57
C TYR A 969 -29.69 9.89 -7.43
N ILE A 970 -29.70 10.72 -6.38
CA ILE A 970 -28.93 10.49 -5.14
C ILE A 970 -29.87 10.42 -3.94
N LYS A 971 -29.67 9.42 -3.07
CA LYS A 971 -30.33 9.29 -1.76
C LYS A 971 -29.33 8.90 -0.68
N PHE A 972 -28.87 9.89 0.09
CA PHE A 972 -28.02 9.61 1.24
C PHE A 972 -28.77 8.80 2.30
N SER A 973 -28.20 7.68 2.71
CA SER A 973 -28.76 6.79 3.74
C SER A 973 -27.67 6.43 4.75
N PRO A 974 -27.12 7.41 5.50
CA PRO A 974 -25.99 7.18 6.38
C PRO A 974 -26.26 6.11 7.42
N VAL A 975 -25.22 5.39 7.79
CA VAL A 975 -25.23 4.33 8.81
C VAL A 975 -24.35 4.77 9.97
N LEU A 976 -24.79 5.79 10.71
CA LEU A 976 -24.08 6.46 11.79
C LEU A 976 -24.72 6.18 13.15
N LYS A 977 -23.89 5.76 14.12
CA LYS A 977 -24.31 5.67 15.53
C LYS A 977 -24.47 7.08 16.11
N GLY A 978 -25.53 7.32 16.87
CA GLY A 978 -25.87 8.62 17.44
C GLY A 978 -24.74 9.28 18.23
N LYS A 979 -23.90 8.48 18.90
CA LYS A 979 -22.75 8.99 19.66
C LYS A 979 -21.65 9.62 18.80
N LEU A 980 -21.63 9.39 17.48
CA LEU A 980 -20.63 9.96 16.56
C LEU A 980 -20.95 11.41 16.15
N PHE A 981 -22.18 11.89 16.37
CA PHE A 981 -22.54 13.28 16.12
C PHE A 981 -21.90 14.21 17.15
N THR A 982 -21.38 15.35 16.70
CA THR A 982 -20.69 16.34 17.55
C THR A 982 -21.52 16.71 18.77
N LYS A 983 -20.85 16.93 19.92
CA LYS A 983 -21.51 17.39 21.15
C LYS A 983 -21.46 18.90 21.33
N ARG A 984 -20.50 19.54 20.69
CA ARG A 984 -20.20 20.97 20.76
C ARG A 984 -19.77 21.46 19.39
N ARG A 985 -19.80 22.77 19.19
CA ARG A 985 -19.25 23.43 18.00
C ARG A 985 -17.81 23.01 17.79
N LYS A 986 -17.46 22.71 16.54
CA LYS A 986 -16.09 22.41 16.10
C LYS A 986 -15.68 23.38 14.99
N VAL A 987 -14.44 23.83 15.03
CA VAL A 987 -13.84 24.62 13.96
C VAL A 987 -12.86 23.72 13.23
N VAL A 988 -13.02 23.61 11.92
CA VAL A 988 -12.13 22.85 11.05
C VAL A 988 -11.59 23.75 9.95
N THR A 989 -10.35 23.55 9.56
CA THR A 989 -9.75 24.27 8.44
C THR A 989 -9.86 23.41 7.19
N ILE A 990 -10.43 23.98 6.13
CA ILE A 990 -10.56 23.38 4.80
C ILE A 990 -10.02 24.41 3.80
N ASN A 991 -8.97 24.08 3.03
CA ASN A 991 -8.36 24.97 2.03
C ASN A 991 -8.08 26.38 2.61
N ASP A 992 -7.40 26.43 3.76
CA ASP A 992 -7.10 27.65 4.54
C ASP A 992 -8.29 28.46 5.05
N THR A 993 -9.52 28.00 4.79
CA THR A 993 -10.75 28.60 5.27
C THR A 993 -11.20 27.90 6.55
N LYS A 994 -11.51 28.67 7.60
CA LYS A 994 -12.09 28.14 8.83
C LYS A 994 -13.58 27.95 8.64
N LEU A 995 -14.04 26.72 8.76
CA LEU A 995 -15.43 26.33 8.74
C LEU A 995 -15.89 25.91 10.13
N GLU A 996 -17.09 26.31 10.49
CA GLU A 996 -17.72 25.95 11.75
C GLU A 996 -18.76 24.86 11.54
N ILE A 997 -18.61 23.77 12.29
CA ILE A 997 -19.56 22.67 12.34
C ILE A 997 -20.34 22.80 13.65
N PRO A 998 -21.68 22.95 13.61
CA PRO A 998 -22.48 23.09 14.81
C PRO A 998 -22.51 21.80 15.65
N PRO A 999 -23.03 21.86 16.89
CA PRO A 999 -23.36 20.66 17.65
C PRO A 999 -24.35 19.76 16.90
N ASN A 1000 -24.43 18.50 17.31
CA ASN A 1000 -25.36 17.49 16.78
C ASN A 1000 -25.19 17.22 15.28
N CYS A 1001 -23.97 17.40 14.76
CA CYS A 1001 -23.65 17.23 13.35
C CYS A 1001 -22.61 16.15 13.10
N PHE A 1002 -22.59 15.62 11.88
CA PHE A 1002 -21.48 14.83 11.34
C PHE A 1002 -21.14 15.39 9.97
N ALA A 1003 -19.88 15.68 9.70
CA ALA A 1003 -19.47 16.25 8.41
C ALA A 1003 -18.34 15.47 7.75
N PHE A 1004 -18.36 15.42 6.43
CA PHE A 1004 -17.32 14.81 5.62
C PHE A 1004 -17.21 15.47 4.24
N LYS A 1005 -16.15 15.15 3.50
CA LYS A 1005 -16.00 15.52 2.10
C LYS A 1005 -16.36 14.33 1.21
N LEU A 1006 -17.27 14.55 0.26
CA LEU A 1006 -17.54 13.65 -0.87
C LEU A 1006 -16.74 14.15 -2.07
N PHE A 1007 -16.07 13.23 -2.78
CA PHE A 1007 -15.23 13.55 -3.95
C PHE A 1007 -14.11 14.56 -3.64
N SER A 1008 -13.65 14.60 -2.39
CA SER A 1008 -12.63 15.53 -1.86
C SER A 1008 -12.98 17.03 -1.93
N SER A 1009 -14.12 17.37 -2.54
CA SER A 1009 -14.54 18.73 -2.86
C SER A 1009 -15.87 19.10 -2.21
N VAL A 1010 -16.89 18.24 -2.30
CA VAL A 1010 -18.25 18.55 -1.85
C VAL A 1010 -18.35 18.33 -0.34
N LEU A 1011 -18.61 19.38 0.43
CA LEU A 1011 -18.81 19.28 1.87
C LEU A 1011 -20.21 18.78 2.18
N VAL A 1012 -20.34 17.63 2.84
CA VAL A 1012 -21.63 17.10 3.28
C VAL A 1012 -21.76 17.23 4.80
N ILE A 1013 -22.86 17.81 5.28
CA ILE A 1013 -23.16 17.96 6.71
C ILE A 1013 -24.51 17.33 7.04
N TYR A 1014 -24.50 16.41 7.99
CA TYR A 1014 -25.67 15.76 8.54
C TYR A 1014 -26.08 16.41 9.86
N HIS A 1015 -27.25 17.05 9.88
CA HIS A 1015 -27.82 17.70 11.05
C HIS A 1015 -28.82 16.75 11.73
N ASN A 1016 -28.49 16.25 12.92
CA ASN A 1016 -29.30 15.29 13.66
C ASN A 1016 -29.55 15.79 15.08
N PRO A 1017 -30.53 16.69 15.29
CA PRO A 1017 -30.74 17.40 16.57
C PRO A 1017 -30.90 16.46 17.77
N LYS A 1018 -31.48 15.27 17.56
CA LYS A 1018 -31.72 14.27 18.60
C LYS A 1018 -30.56 13.28 18.76
N ARG A 1019 -29.51 13.36 17.94
CA ARG A 1019 -28.36 12.44 17.87
C ARG A 1019 -28.79 10.98 17.91
N LYS A 1020 -29.86 10.64 17.17
CA LYS A 1020 -30.33 9.25 17.06
C LYS A 1020 -29.46 8.46 16.09
N ASP A 1021 -29.43 7.14 16.24
CA ASP A 1021 -28.81 6.25 15.24
C ASP A 1021 -29.52 6.43 13.90
N THR A 1022 -28.79 6.77 12.82
CA THR A 1022 -29.40 7.10 11.52
C THR A 1022 -29.98 5.90 10.79
N PHE A 1023 -29.54 4.69 11.14
CA PHE A 1023 -29.99 3.44 10.55
C PHE A 1023 -31.21 2.81 11.25
N LYS A 1024 -31.80 3.49 12.24
CA LYS A 1024 -33.06 3.06 12.88
C LYS A 1024 -34.24 3.72 12.20
N GLY A 1025 -35.28 2.96 11.86
CA GLY A 1025 -36.43 3.42 11.06
C GLY A 1025 -37.31 4.57 11.60
N ARG A 1026 -36.92 5.20 12.72
CA ARG A 1026 -37.63 6.35 13.33
C ARG A 1026 -37.02 7.72 12.97
N ILE A 1027 -35.92 7.75 12.22
CA ILE A 1027 -35.29 8.99 11.77
C ILE A 1027 -35.46 9.11 10.26
N LYS A 1028 -35.85 10.30 9.79
CA LYS A 1028 -36.09 10.56 8.37
C LYS A 1028 -35.40 11.86 7.96
N ILE A 1029 -34.99 11.93 6.70
CA ILE A 1029 -34.51 13.17 6.10
C ILE A 1029 -35.74 14.05 5.86
N LYS A 1030 -35.77 15.20 6.51
CA LYS A 1030 -36.83 16.21 6.36
C LYS A 1030 -36.61 17.04 5.11
N LYS A 1031 -35.39 17.56 4.95
CA LYS A 1031 -35.00 18.38 3.81
C LYS A 1031 -33.50 18.27 3.52
N ILE A 1032 -33.13 18.58 2.28
CA ILE A 1032 -31.75 18.68 1.81
C ILE A 1032 -31.54 20.09 1.25
N MET A 1033 -30.46 20.75 1.65
CA MET A 1033 -30.04 22.04 1.10
C MET A 1033 -28.75 21.87 0.32
N ILE A 1034 -28.74 22.34 -0.92
CA ILE A 1034 -27.59 22.29 -1.83
C ILE A 1034 -27.09 23.71 -2.04
N THR A 1035 -25.80 23.94 -1.84
CA THR A 1035 -25.16 25.24 -2.06
C THR A 1035 -24.23 25.16 -3.27
N LYS A 1036 -24.45 26.03 -4.26
CA LYS A 1036 -23.61 26.21 -5.45
C LYS A 1036 -23.52 27.72 -5.74
N ASP A 1037 -22.32 28.24 -6.00
CA ASP A 1037 -22.09 29.66 -6.31
C ASP A 1037 -22.67 30.61 -5.25
N LYS A 1038 -22.62 30.21 -3.97
CA LYS A 1038 -23.25 30.87 -2.81
C LYS A 1038 -24.78 30.92 -2.81
N GLU A 1039 -25.46 30.38 -3.83
CA GLU A 1039 -26.90 30.22 -3.86
C GLU A 1039 -27.32 28.91 -3.19
N GLN A 1040 -28.48 28.92 -2.52
CA GLN A 1040 -29.01 27.76 -1.81
C GLN A 1040 -30.30 27.26 -2.46
N HIS A 1041 -30.33 25.97 -2.74
CA HIS A 1041 -31.51 25.27 -3.26
C HIS A 1041 -31.99 24.25 -2.24
N THR A 1042 -33.28 24.30 -1.90
CA THR A 1042 -33.89 23.40 -0.92
C THR A 1042 -34.73 22.33 -1.62
N ILE A 1043 -34.55 21.08 -1.20
CA ILE A 1043 -35.31 19.92 -1.63
C ILE A 1043 -36.03 19.35 -0.41
N GLU A 1044 -37.36 19.43 -0.38
CA GLU A 1044 -38.22 18.85 0.67
C GLU A 1044 -38.46 17.36 0.41
N SER A 1045 -37.37 16.60 0.19
CA SER A 1045 -37.37 15.17 -0.09
C SER A 1045 -36.07 14.54 0.39
N SER A 1046 -36.08 13.21 0.59
CA SER A 1046 -34.88 12.42 0.86
C SER A 1046 -34.07 12.07 -0.40
N VAL A 1047 -34.60 12.40 -1.58
CA VAL A 1047 -34.03 12.08 -2.88
C VAL A 1047 -33.65 13.37 -3.59
N ILE A 1048 -32.43 13.41 -4.15
CA ILE A 1048 -31.89 14.49 -4.96
C ILE A 1048 -32.05 14.11 -6.44
N PRO A 1049 -32.93 14.79 -7.20
CA PRO A 1049 -33.16 14.52 -8.61
C PRO A 1049 -32.14 15.24 -9.52
N PRO A 1050 -32.14 14.93 -10.83
CA PRO A 1050 -31.54 15.78 -11.85
C PRO A 1050 -32.09 17.22 -11.79
N PRO A 1051 -31.30 18.26 -12.14
CA PRO A 1051 -29.90 18.20 -12.54
C PRO A 1051 -28.93 18.13 -11.33
N TRP A 1052 -29.42 18.24 -10.10
CA TRP A 1052 -28.59 18.34 -8.90
C TRP A 1052 -27.76 17.09 -8.60
N SER A 1053 -28.31 15.90 -8.88
CA SER A 1053 -27.58 14.64 -8.79
C SER A 1053 -26.31 14.62 -9.65
N TYR A 1054 -26.41 15.07 -10.91
CA TYR A 1054 -25.28 15.19 -11.83
C TYR A 1054 -24.27 16.23 -11.35
N LYS A 1055 -24.74 17.44 -10.99
CA LYS A 1055 -23.87 18.52 -10.48
C LYS A 1055 -23.07 18.11 -9.23
N ILE A 1056 -23.65 17.31 -8.33
CA ILE A 1056 -22.91 16.76 -7.18
C ILE A 1056 -21.82 15.78 -7.64
N ARG A 1057 -22.14 14.86 -8.55
CA ARG A 1057 -21.19 13.88 -9.09
C ARG A 1057 -20.03 14.54 -9.86
N GLU A 1058 -20.34 15.62 -10.57
CA GLU A 1058 -19.38 16.42 -11.34
C GLU A 1058 -18.59 17.41 -10.48
N MET A 1059 -18.83 17.43 -9.16
CA MET A 1059 -18.17 18.31 -8.19
C MET A 1059 -18.45 19.81 -8.42
N GLU A 1060 -19.57 20.15 -9.06
CA GLU A 1060 -19.99 21.54 -9.26
C GLU A 1060 -20.70 22.14 -8.02
N VAL A 1061 -20.95 21.32 -7.00
CA VAL A 1061 -21.61 21.71 -5.76
C VAL A 1061 -20.58 21.89 -4.66
N GLU A 1062 -20.67 23.00 -3.91
CA GLU A 1062 -19.75 23.27 -2.81
C GLU A 1062 -20.14 22.51 -1.55
N ARG A 1063 -21.44 22.48 -1.23
CA ARG A 1063 -21.94 21.98 0.05
C ARG A 1063 -23.35 21.38 -0.03
N VAL A 1064 -23.57 20.31 0.72
CA VAL A 1064 -24.88 19.67 0.91
C VAL A 1064 -25.18 19.50 2.40
N ASP A 1065 -26.26 20.12 2.89
CA ASP A 1065 -26.76 19.95 4.26
C ASP A 1065 -28.00 19.05 4.25
N VAL A 1066 -27.95 17.95 5.00
CA VAL A 1066 -29.07 17.01 5.17
C VAL A 1066 -29.60 17.12 6.58
N TYR A 1067 -30.89 17.45 6.71
CA TYR A 1067 -31.55 17.65 8.00
C TYR A 1067 -32.42 16.45 8.36
N PHE A 1068 -32.15 15.85 9.52
CA PHE A 1068 -32.93 14.75 10.07
C PHE A 1068 -33.98 15.23 11.09
N GLU A 1069 -35.10 14.51 11.17
CA GLU A 1069 -36.21 14.73 12.12
C GLU A 1069 -36.29 13.70 13.28
#